data_AF-A0A852K575-F1
#
_entry.id   AF-A0A852K575-F1
#
_cell.length_a   1.000
_cell.length_b   1.000
_cell.length_c   1.000
_cell.angle_alpha   90.00
_cell.angle_beta   90.00
_cell.angle_gamma   90.00
#
_symmetry.space_group_name_H-M   'P 1'
#
loop_
_entity.id
_entity.type
_entity.pdbx_description
1 polymer ?
#
loop_
_entity_poly.entity_id
_entity_poly.type
_entity_poly.pdbx_seq_one_letter_code
_entity_poly.pdbx_strand_id
1 'polypeptide(L)'
;MSLPSVYQNKFAEKLTILNERGRGVLIRIYNIKKTCSDPKMRPPFLSDKAMEPSIKFINKKFPQLDVRSSTQHLGPVHKDKGDIARVLGPFYHSFLDVLEFRDHVYELLNTIDASQCFFDININYDFTKSYLDLVVTYVSLVLLLARTEERRLLIGLYHCAHEMSHGTSDPSFARLGQMVLEYDHPLKKLTEEFGPHTKAVTSALLSLHFLFARRNQGAEQWRSDQLLSLLGTAGTMLSPASSDTMACEYLSLEVMERWILIGFLVCPSALGSSPQCLELWRLALQGSLYVTLLRDEALQIHKVTEELLSSLKGYGKRVADLKECKEYAVAHSGSLHRGRRTYLRGAVRELEALLEDQPGLLGPKALFVFMALSFCRDEVSWLVRHAEHVTKTKTPEDFTDSCVAELLFLMEQLRSLARRQVGVLQRYHIQYLARFDALVLSEVIQNLSVCPEEESIILSSFVSSLSALSVKEVDDKEQFDFKPLRLDWFRLQAYTSVAKASLPLASNPDVGRVMNLIVFHTKLLDSLEELLAEASDLSDLCFYPRPVERMFAATMEEPSMLRFSISFPLLCSHFSRCLHPMCPEEYPHLKAVALGMCNRFLEEMARQASACILDACAEQHNLSEQLLPKHSASTVSKAKNKKSQKQPSKKGEAERDKPGAESHRRDRTLTT
;
A
#
# COMPACT_ATOMS: atom_id res chain seq x y z
N MET A 1 39.81 -18.19 -15.24
CA MET A 1 39.78 -18.03 -13.76
C MET A 1 38.35 -18.27 -13.31
N SER A 2 38.11 -19.05 -12.25
CA SER A 2 36.76 -19.20 -11.69
C SER A 2 36.31 -17.86 -11.10
N LEU A 3 35.17 -17.34 -11.54
CA LEU A 3 34.56 -16.14 -10.96
C LEU A 3 34.47 -16.28 -9.43
N PRO A 4 34.81 -15.24 -8.64
CA PRO A 4 34.58 -15.22 -7.20
C PRO A 4 33.15 -15.65 -6.85
N SER A 5 32.99 -16.41 -5.75
CA SER A 5 31.69 -17.00 -5.35
C SER A 5 30.56 -15.96 -5.21
N VAL A 6 30.91 -14.71 -4.94
CA VAL A 6 29.99 -13.59 -4.76
C VAL A 6 29.15 -13.34 -6.03
N TYR A 7 29.75 -13.39 -7.21
CA TYR A 7 29.02 -13.21 -8.47
C TYR A 7 28.07 -14.37 -8.78
N GLN A 8 28.40 -15.57 -8.28
CA GLN A 8 27.60 -16.78 -8.48
C GLN A 8 26.37 -16.83 -7.55
N ASN A 9 26.38 -16.09 -6.44
CA ASN A 9 25.27 -16.05 -5.49
C ASN A 9 24.00 -15.42 -6.07
N LYS A 10 24.13 -14.51 -7.07
CA LYS A 10 23.02 -13.85 -7.78
C LYS A 10 21.96 -13.27 -6.85
N PHE A 11 22.41 -12.54 -5.82
CA PHE A 11 21.51 -12.00 -4.79
C PHE A 11 20.43 -11.08 -5.37
N ALA A 12 20.80 -10.20 -6.31
CA ALA A 12 19.84 -9.29 -6.94
C ALA A 12 18.71 -10.06 -7.63
N GLU A 13 19.05 -11.03 -8.49
CA GLU A 13 18.07 -11.84 -9.20
C GLU A 13 17.23 -12.71 -8.27
N LYS A 14 17.87 -13.41 -7.31
CA LYS A 14 17.15 -14.24 -6.34
C LYS A 14 16.18 -13.41 -5.51
N LEU A 15 16.59 -12.22 -5.04
CA LEU A 15 15.71 -11.32 -4.29
C LEU A 15 14.56 -10.78 -5.14
N THR A 16 14.81 -10.37 -6.38
CA THR A 16 13.75 -9.92 -7.30
C THR A 16 12.71 -11.01 -7.54
N ILE A 17 13.17 -12.22 -7.88
CA ILE A 17 12.28 -13.35 -8.20
C ILE A 17 11.52 -13.82 -6.97
N LEU A 18 12.19 -13.96 -5.82
CA LEU A 18 11.55 -14.45 -4.59
C LEU A 18 10.56 -13.43 -4.02
N ASN A 19 10.81 -12.12 -4.12
CA ASN A 19 9.83 -11.14 -3.68
C ASN A 19 8.55 -11.21 -4.51
N GLU A 20 8.66 -11.32 -5.83
CA GLU A 20 7.48 -11.48 -6.71
C GLU A 20 6.76 -12.80 -6.44
N ARG A 21 7.51 -13.91 -6.38
CA ARG A 21 6.96 -15.23 -6.04
C ARG A 21 6.27 -15.22 -4.69
N GLY A 22 6.88 -14.61 -3.68
CA GLY A 22 6.36 -14.50 -2.32
C GLY A 22 5.03 -13.76 -2.27
N ARG A 23 4.90 -12.63 -2.99
CA ARG A 23 3.61 -11.91 -3.13
C ARG A 23 2.54 -12.80 -3.74
N GLY A 24 2.87 -13.52 -4.82
CA GLY A 24 1.94 -14.45 -5.46
C GLY A 24 1.48 -15.58 -4.54
N VAL A 25 2.41 -16.21 -3.82
CA VAL A 25 2.10 -17.27 -2.85
C VAL A 25 1.22 -16.73 -1.72
N LEU A 26 1.53 -15.54 -1.20
CA LEU A 26 0.75 -14.88 -0.14
C LEU A 26 -0.71 -14.63 -0.59
N ILE A 27 -0.89 -14.14 -1.82
CA ILE A 27 -2.22 -13.92 -2.41
C ILE A 27 -2.98 -15.24 -2.60
N ARG A 28 -2.32 -16.32 -3.05
CA ARG A 28 -2.96 -17.64 -3.17
C ARG A 28 -3.45 -18.18 -1.82
N ILE A 29 -2.63 -18.07 -0.77
CA ILE A 29 -3.04 -18.49 0.59
C ILE A 29 -4.17 -17.61 1.12
N TYR A 30 -4.12 -16.29 0.87
CA TYR A 30 -5.21 -15.38 1.18
C TYR A 30 -6.52 -15.81 0.49
N ASN A 31 -6.46 -16.13 -0.80
CA ASN A 31 -7.63 -16.56 -1.56
C ASN A 31 -8.21 -17.88 -1.02
N ILE A 32 -7.36 -18.85 -0.67
CA ILE A 32 -7.79 -20.09 -0.01
C ILE A 32 -8.50 -19.78 1.31
N LYS A 33 -7.89 -18.93 2.16
CA LYS A 33 -8.48 -18.53 3.44
C LYS A 33 -9.87 -17.90 3.26
N LYS A 34 -10.01 -16.95 2.34
CA LYS A 34 -11.30 -16.28 2.07
C LYS A 34 -12.32 -17.24 1.46
N THR A 35 -11.92 -18.09 0.51
CA THR A 35 -12.78 -19.11 -0.11
C THR A 35 -13.32 -20.10 0.93
N CYS A 36 -12.48 -20.57 1.85
CA CYS A 36 -12.90 -21.49 2.91
C CYS A 36 -13.79 -20.84 3.97
N SER A 37 -13.62 -19.52 4.18
CA SER A 37 -14.39 -18.75 5.16
C SER A 37 -15.77 -18.29 4.62
N ASP A 38 -15.94 -18.16 3.30
CA ASP A 38 -17.23 -17.83 2.69
C ASP A 38 -18.11 -19.09 2.53
N PRO A 39 -19.27 -19.19 3.22
CA PRO A 39 -20.18 -20.33 3.11
C PRO A 39 -20.63 -20.64 1.67
N LYS A 40 -20.63 -19.65 0.77
CA LYS A 40 -21.05 -19.81 -0.64
C LYS A 40 -19.96 -20.36 -1.54
N MET A 41 -18.69 -20.06 -1.24
CA MET A 41 -17.55 -20.48 -2.05
C MET A 41 -16.83 -21.70 -1.48
N ARG A 42 -17.07 -22.01 -0.20
CA ARG A 42 -16.50 -23.15 0.51
C ARG A 42 -16.79 -24.47 -0.23
N PRO A 43 -15.79 -25.35 -0.42
CA PRO A 43 -15.98 -26.65 -1.05
C PRO A 43 -17.14 -27.44 -0.41
N PRO A 44 -18.14 -27.93 -1.20
CA PRO A 44 -19.39 -28.48 -0.65
C PRO A 44 -19.20 -29.65 0.32
N PHE A 45 -18.23 -30.53 0.04
CA PHE A 45 -17.94 -31.69 0.89
C PHE A 45 -17.37 -31.31 2.27
N LEU A 46 -16.85 -30.09 2.47
CA LEU A 46 -16.45 -29.62 3.80
C LEU A 46 -17.64 -29.22 4.69
N SER A 47 -18.82 -29.08 4.09
CA SER A 47 -20.08 -28.74 4.77
C SER A 47 -21.04 -29.92 4.86
N ASP A 48 -20.71 -31.06 4.23
CA ASP A 48 -21.53 -32.27 4.25
C ASP A 48 -21.38 -33.02 5.58
N LYS A 49 -22.50 -33.31 6.23
CA LYS A 49 -22.55 -34.11 7.46
C LYS A 49 -21.98 -35.52 7.25
N ALA A 50 -22.07 -36.08 6.04
CA ALA A 50 -21.50 -37.38 5.73
C ALA A 50 -19.96 -37.39 5.83
N MET A 51 -19.30 -36.24 5.64
CA MET A 51 -17.84 -36.10 5.71
C MET A 51 -17.31 -35.89 7.13
N GLU A 52 -18.18 -35.62 8.11
CA GLU A 52 -17.79 -35.31 9.49
C GLU A 52 -16.88 -36.38 10.15
N PRO A 53 -17.12 -37.70 9.99
CA PRO A 53 -16.22 -38.72 10.53
C PRO A 53 -14.81 -38.66 9.91
N SER A 54 -14.72 -38.42 8.59
CA SER A 54 -13.45 -38.29 7.87
C SER A 54 -12.70 -37.02 8.29
N ILE A 55 -13.40 -35.89 8.41
CA ILE A 55 -12.85 -34.61 8.87
C ILE A 55 -12.23 -34.75 10.27
N LYS A 56 -12.96 -35.36 11.22
CA LYS A 56 -12.47 -35.60 12.59
C LYS A 56 -11.26 -36.52 12.61
N PHE A 57 -11.29 -37.60 11.82
CA PHE A 57 -10.17 -38.52 11.71
C PHE A 57 -8.92 -37.82 11.17
N ILE A 58 -9.04 -37.10 10.06
CA ILE A 58 -7.92 -36.40 9.41
C ILE A 58 -7.30 -35.38 10.36
N ASN A 59 -8.10 -34.49 10.95
CA ASN A 59 -7.58 -33.47 11.87
C ASN A 59 -6.86 -34.07 13.09
N LYS A 60 -7.34 -35.21 13.60
CA LYS A 60 -6.73 -35.88 14.77
C LYS A 60 -5.44 -36.63 14.41
N LYS A 61 -5.35 -37.18 13.20
CA LYS A 61 -4.24 -38.04 12.78
C LYS A 61 -3.21 -37.31 11.93
N PHE A 62 -3.51 -36.11 11.44
CA PHE A 62 -2.58 -35.33 10.62
C PHE A 62 -1.23 -35.09 11.32
N PRO A 63 -0.08 -35.28 10.64
CA PRO A 63 0.09 -35.70 9.25
C PRO A 63 0.19 -37.22 9.04
N GLN A 64 0.11 -38.03 10.10
CA GLN A 64 0.21 -39.49 10.05
C GLN A 64 -1.13 -40.14 9.66
N LEU A 65 -1.49 -40.04 8.37
CA LEU A 65 -2.74 -40.58 7.83
C LEU A 65 -2.52 -41.98 7.25
N ASP A 66 -3.07 -43.02 7.89
CA ASP A 66 -3.07 -44.38 7.33
C ASP A 66 -4.36 -44.64 6.55
N VAL A 67 -4.28 -44.42 5.24
CA VAL A 67 -5.41 -44.53 4.30
C VAL A 67 -5.89 -45.98 4.15
N ARG A 68 -4.99 -46.96 4.28
CA ARG A 68 -5.28 -48.38 4.01
C ARG A 68 -5.96 -49.08 5.18
N SER A 69 -5.58 -48.74 6.42
CA SER A 69 -6.19 -49.36 7.61
C SER A 69 -7.45 -48.64 8.12
N SER A 70 -7.70 -47.40 7.69
CA SER A 70 -8.76 -46.53 8.25
C SER A 70 -9.99 -46.37 7.34
N THR A 71 -10.31 -47.39 6.55
CA THR A 71 -11.42 -47.38 5.56
C THR A 71 -12.79 -47.11 6.18
N GLN A 72 -13.01 -47.48 7.44
CA GLN A 72 -14.27 -47.19 8.16
C GLN A 72 -14.51 -45.68 8.36
N HIS A 73 -13.45 -44.89 8.56
CA HIS A 73 -13.55 -43.44 8.77
C HIS A 73 -13.45 -42.65 7.45
N LEU A 74 -12.81 -43.21 6.43
CA LEU A 74 -12.56 -42.57 5.14
C LEU A 74 -13.50 -43.05 4.01
N GLY A 75 -14.52 -43.86 4.33
CA GLY A 75 -15.52 -44.31 3.36
C GLY A 75 -16.15 -43.19 2.51
N PRO A 76 -16.56 -42.06 3.11
CA PRO A 76 -17.05 -40.90 2.35
C PRO A 76 -15.99 -40.34 1.39
N VAL A 77 -14.74 -40.18 1.85
CA VAL A 77 -13.62 -39.71 1.01
C VAL A 77 -13.37 -40.65 -0.18
N HIS A 78 -13.49 -41.97 0.01
CA HIS A 78 -13.33 -42.94 -1.06
C HIS A 78 -14.40 -42.80 -2.14
N LYS A 79 -15.65 -42.53 -1.73
CA LYS A 79 -16.78 -42.33 -2.63
C LYS A 79 -16.58 -41.09 -3.53
N ASP A 80 -16.12 -39.99 -2.93
CA ASP A 80 -16.02 -38.69 -3.61
C ASP A 80 -14.57 -38.34 -4.04
N LYS A 81 -13.65 -39.31 -4.04
CA LYS A 81 -12.20 -39.08 -4.23
C LYS A 81 -11.84 -38.29 -5.49
N GLY A 82 -12.56 -38.50 -6.59
CA GLY A 82 -12.34 -37.80 -7.86
C GLY A 82 -12.67 -36.31 -7.76
N ASP A 83 -13.79 -35.97 -7.11
CA ASP A 83 -14.19 -34.58 -6.91
C ASP A 83 -13.32 -33.87 -5.87
N ILE A 84 -12.95 -34.57 -4.78
CA ILE A 84 -12.02 -34.05 -3.78
C ILE A 84 -10.67 -33.70 -4.43
N ALA A 85 -10.10 -34.62 -5.22
CA ALA A 85 -8.82 -34.39 -5.91
C ALA A 85 -8.91 -33.22 -6.89
N ARG A 86 -10.00 -33.13 -7.66
CA ARG A 86 -10.23 -32.05 -8.63
C ARG A 86 -10.36 -30.68 -7.97
N VAL A 87 -11.11 -30.58 -6.87
CA VAL A 87 -11.38 -29.29 -6.19
C VAL A 87 -10.22 -28.87 -5.29
N LEU A 88 -9.64 -29.78 -4.51
CA LEU A 88 -8.56 -29.46 -3.58
C LEU A 88 -7.17 -29.50 -4.21
N GLY A 89 -7.01 -30.03 -5.42
CA GLY A 89 -5.74 -30.05 -6.14
C GLY A 89 -5.07 -28.68 -6.19
N PRO A 90 -5.72 -27.62 -6.71
CA PRO A 90 -5.12 -26.29 -6.73
C PRO A 90 -4.73 -25.77 -5.33
N PHE A 91 -5.48 -26.12 -4.28
CA PHE A 91 -5.18 -25.71 -2.91
C PHE A 91 -3.94 -26.43 -2.39
N TYR A 92 -3.87 -27.75 -2.59
CA TYR A 92 -2.71 -28.56 -2.22
C TYR A 92 -1.42 -28.06 -2.88
N HIS A 93 -1.44 -27.78 -4.19
CA HIS A 93 -0.28 -27.24 -4.89
C HIS A 93 0.11 -25.84 -4.40
N SER A 94 -0.87 -25.02 -3.96
CA SER A 94 -0.56 -23.73 -3.34
C SER A 94 0.17 -23.90 -2.00
N PHE A 95 -0.17 -24.93 -1.22
CA PHE A 95 0.56 -25.25 0.01
C PHE A 95 1.95 -25.83 -0.28
N LEU A 96 2.13 -26.56 -1.40
CA LEU A 96 3.46 -26.96 -1.86
C LEU A 96 4.30 -25.75 -2.29
N ASP A 97 3.70 -24.77 -2.97
CA ASP A 97 4.38 -23.51 -3.32
C ASP A 97 4.89 -22.78 -2.07
N VAL A 98 4.15 -22.84 -0.95
CA VAL A 98 4.62 -22.29 0.35
C VAL A 98 5.85 -23.05 0.85
N LEU A 99 5.83 -24.37 0.79
CA LEU A 99 6.96 -25.22 1.22
C LEU A 99 8.21 -24.91 0.39
N GLU A 100 8.08 -24.88 -0.93
CA GLU A 100 9.19 -24.58 -1.84
C GLU A 100 9.69 -23.14 -1.64
N PHE A 101 8.78 -22.17 -1.52
CA PHE A 101 9.15 -20.78 -1.28
C PHE A 101 9.96 -20.64 0.01
N ARG A 102 9.51 -21.27 1.11
CA ARG A 102 10.24 -21.30 2.38
C ARG A 102 11.66 -21.85 2.21
N ASP A 103 11.82 -22.98 1.53
CA ASP A 103 13.11 -23.62 1.36
C ASP A 103 14.10 -22.70 0.60
N HIS A 104 13.64 -22.02 -0.45
CA HIS A 104 14.46 -21.04 -1.19
C HIS A 104 14.78 -19.78 -0.38
N VAL A 105 13.83 -19.29 0.43
CA VAL A 105 14.08 -18.16 1.35
C VAL A 105 15.16 -18.54 2.35
N TYR A 106 15.12 -19.73 2.95
CA TYR A 106 16.14 -20.18 3.90
C TYR A 106 17.51 -20.28 3.25
N GLU A 107 17.61 -20.88 2.08
CA GLU A 107 18.88 -20.95 1.35
C GLU A 107 19.45 -19.54 1.12
N LEU A 108 18.62 -18.59 0.70
CA LEU A 108 19.04 -17.23 0.43
C LEU A 108 19.46 -16.50 1.71
N LEU A 109 18.67 -16.55 2.78
CA LEU A 109 18.99 -15.90 4.05
C LEU A 109 20.28 -16.46 4.66
N ASN A 110 20.47 -17.78 4.62
CA ASN A 110 21.71 -18.42 5.06
C ASN A 110 22.93 -17.96 4.22
N THR A 111 22.75 -17.79 2.91
CA THR A 111 23.81 -17.32 2.02
C THR A 111 24.16 -15.85 2.28
N ILE A 112 23.15 -15.01 2.58
CA ILE A 112 23.34 -13.60 2.97
C ILE A 112 24.13 -13.50 4.28
N ASP A 113 23.78 -14.30 5.29
CA ASP A 113 24.50 -14.33 6.56
C ASP A 113 25.94 -14.81 6.40
N ALA A 114 26.15 -15.89 5.65
CA ALA A 114 27.48 -16.43 5.37
C ALA A 114 28.36 -15.41 4.62
N SER A 115 27.75 -14.59 3.76
CA SER A 115 28.43 -13.51 3.03
C SER A 115 28.62 -12.23 3.85
N GLN A 116 28.00 -12.17 5.04
CA GLN A 116 28.03 -11.03 5.96
C GLN A 116 27.70 -9.71 5.25
N CYS A 117 26.59 -9.71 4.53
CA CYS A 117 26.17 -8.57 3.72
C CYS A 117 25.93 -7.30 4.56
N PHE A 118 26.41 -6.18 4.04
CA PHE A 118 26.17 -4.82 4.50
C PHE A 118 24.82 -4.34 3.99
N PHE A 119 24.01 -3.77 4.88
CA PHE A 119 22.70 -3.20 4.56
C PHE A 119 22.62 -1.79 5.10
N ASP A 120 22.37 -0.83 4.21
CA ASP A 120 22.04 0.56 4.52
C ASP A 120 21.08 1.10 3.47
N ILE A 121 19.83 1.36 3.87
CA ILE A 121 18.77 1.86 2.98
C ILE A 121 19.15 3.17 2.28
N ASN A 122 20.08 3.95 2.83
CA ASN A 122 20.52 5.23 2.28
C ASN A 122 21.60 5.07 1.20
N ILE A 123 22.22 3.89 1.09
CA ILE A 123 23.34 3.62 0.16
C ILE A 123 22.92 2.53 -0.85
N ASN A 124 22.72 1.30 -0.38
CA ASN A 124 22.35 0.16 -1.21
C ASN A 124 20.83 -0.09 -1.11
N TYR A 125 20.08 0.91 -1.57
CA TYR A 125 18.64 1.01 -1.43
C TYR A 125 17.90 -0.24 -1.92
N ASP A 126 18.12 -0.67 -3.17
CA ASP A 126 17.39 -1.81 -3.75
C ASP A 126 17.71 -3.12 -3.03
N PHE A 127 18.97 -3.28 -2.59
CA PHE A 127 19.38 -4.48 -1.86
C PHE A 127 18.79 -4.54 -0.45
N THR A 128 18.87 -3.44 0.30
CA THR A 128 18.28 -3.36 1.65
C THR A 128 16.75 -3.47 1.59
N LYS A 129 16.11 -2.73 0.68
CA LYS A 129 14.66 -2.80 0.47
C LYS A 129 14.20 -4.21 0.11
N SER A 130 14.82 -4.84 -0.88
CA SER A 130 14.41 -6.17 -1.34
C SER A 130 14.64 -7.25 -0.27
N TYR A 131 15.68 -7.11 0.55
CA TYR A 131 15.92 -7.99 1.68
C TYR A 131 14.82 -7.83 2.75
N LEU A 132 14.51 -6.61 3.17
CA LEU A 132 13.45 -6.34 4.16
C LEU A 132 12.06 -6.74 3.66
N ASP A 133 11.76 -6.49 2.37
CA ASP A 133 10.54 -6.94 1.72
C ASP A 133 10.41 -8.46 1.75
N LEU A 134 11.49 -9.21 1.49
CA LEU A 134 11.47 -10.67 1.51
C LEU A 134 11.23 -11.21 2.93
N VAL A 135 11.93 -10.65 3.91
CA VAL A 135 11.75 -11.01 5.34
C VAL A 135 10.30 -10.80 5.76
N VAL A 136 9.74 -9.62 5.50
CA VAL A 136 8.35 -9.31 5.87
C VAL A 136 7.35 -10.15 5.09
N THR A 137 7.58 -10.40 3.81
CA THR A 137 6.69 -11.25 2.98
C THR A 137 6.67 -12.68 3.52
N TYR A 138 7.83 -13.23 3.85
CA TYR A 138 7.95 -14.56 4.43
C TYR A 138 7.24 -14.67 5.79
N VAL A 139 7.47 -13.71 6.69
CA VAL A 139 6.80 -13.68 8.00
C VAL A 139 5.29 -13.54 7.83
N SER A 140 4.84 -12.66 6.93
CA SER A 140 3.41 -12.46 6.64
C SER A 140 2.77 -13.73 6.11
N LEU A 141 3.48 -14.49 5.28
CA LEU A 141 3.03 -15.77 4.75
C LEU A 141 2.84 -16.82 5.84
N VAL A 142 3.82 -16.97 6.74
CA VAL A 142 3.73 -17.92 7.86
C VAL A 142 2.57 -17.55 8.80
N LEU A 143 2.40 -16.26 9.11
CA LEU A 143 1.30 -15.79 9.95
C LEU A 143 -0.07 -16.00 9.29
N LEU A 144 -0.19 -15.75 7.98
CA LEU A 144 -1.41 -15.97 7.23
C LEU A 144 -1.75 -17.46 7.09
N LEU A 145 -0.74 -18.31 6.85
CA LEU A 145 -0.88 -19.76 6.84
C LEU A 145 -1.41 -20.26 8.20
N ALA A 146 -0.84 -19.79 9.31
CA ALA A 146 -1.29 -20.18 10.64
C ALA A 146 -2.74 -19.75 10.93
N ARG A 147 -3.18 -18.60 10.39
CA ARG A 147 -4.57 -18.11 10.43
C ARG A 147 -5.52 -18.84 9.48
N THR A 148 -5.01 -19.73 8.62
CA THR A 148 -5.84 -20.61 7.78
C THR A 148 -6.16 -21.86 8.59
N GLU A 149 -7.28 -21.84 9.31
CA GLU A 149 -7.67 -22.87 10.30
C GLU A 149 -7.75 -24.27 9.67
N GLU A 150 -8.27 -24.36 8.44
CA GLU A 150 -8.55 -25.63 7.77
C GLU A 150 -7.38 -26.20 6.99
N ARG A 151 -6.19 -25.59 7.05
CA ARG A 151 -5.01 -26.01 6.26
C ARG A 151 -4.72 -27.51 6.37
N ARG A 152 -4.79 -28.09 7.58
CA ARG A 152 -4.53 -29.53 7.82
C ARG A 152 -5.58 -30.40 7.14
N LEU A 153 -6.83 -29.96 7.20
CA LEU A 153 -7.95 -30.67 6.62
C LEU A 153 -7.87 -30.66 5.09
N LEU A 154 -7.61 -29.50 4.48
CA LEU A 154 -7.49 -29.37 3.03
C LEU A 154 -6.35 -30.24 2.49
N ILE A 155 -5.19 -30.18 3.14
CA ILE A 155 -4.01 -30.97 2.76
C ILE A 155 -4.27 -32.48 2.96
N GLY A 156 -4.84 -32.85 4.11
CA GLY A 156 -5.10 -34.25 4.45
C GLY A 156 -6.18 -34.90 3.59
N LEU A 157 -7.27 -34.19 3.28
CA LEU A 157 -8.33 -34.70 2.41
C LEU A 157 -7.83 -34.96 0.99
N TYR A 158 -7.09 -34.01 0.42
CA TYR A 158 -6.46 -34.20 -0.89
C TYR A 158 -5.52 -35.40 -0.88
N HIS A 159 -4.66 -35.50 0.14
CA HIS A 159 -3.72 -36.62 0.27
C HIS A 159 -4.44 -37.98 0.32
N CYS A 160 -5.48 -38.12 1.16
CA CYS A 160 -6.25 -39.36 1.23
C CYS A 160 -6.90 -39.70 -0.13
N ALA A 161 -7.52 -38.72 -0.80
CA ALA A 161 -8.13 -38.92 -2.10
C ALA A 161 -7.11 -39.31 -3.18
N HIS A 162 -5.93 -38.69 -3.16
CA HIS A 162 -4.82 -38.97 -4.06
C HIS A 162 -4.32 -40.41 -3.88
N GLU A 163 -4.02 -40.82 -2.65
CA GLU A 163 -3.53 -42.18 -2.37
C GLU A 163 -4.58 -43.25 -2.70
N MET A 164 -5.86 -43.01 -2.43
CA MET A 164 -6.96 -43.91 -2.83
C MET A 164 -7.17 -44.03 -4.34
N SER A 165 -6.66 -43.06 -5.11
CA SER A 165 -6.79 -43.04 -6.56
C SER A 165 -5.56 -43.65 -7.26
N HIS A 166 -4.36 -43.39 -6.73
CA HIS A 166 -3.09 -43.80 -7.34
C HIS A 166 -2.41 -44.99 -6.65
N GLY A 167 -2.87 -45.39 -5.46
CA GLY A 167 -2.29 -46.47 -4.66
C GLY A 167 -1.02 -46.08 -3.89
N THR A 168 -0.49 -44.87 -4.13
CA THR A 168 0.72 -44.34 -3.49
C THR A 168 0.49 -42.93 -2.94
N SER A 169 1.14 -42.64 -1.82
CA SER A 169 1.22 -41.32 -1.21
C SER A 169 1.98 -40.32 -2.09
N ASP A 170 1.60 -39.04 -2.03
CA ASP A 170 2.39 -37.96 -2.62
C ASP A 170 3.75 -37.82 -1.89
N PRO A 171 4.91 -37.75 -2.60
CA PRO A 171 6.22 -37.67 -1.96
C PRO A 171 6.44 -36.44 -1.07
N SER A 172 5.78 -35.33 -1.38
CA SER A 172 5.92 -34.06 -0.68
C SER A 172 5.01 -33.95 0.55
N PHE A 173 3.98 -34.80 0.67
CA PHE A 173 3.02 -34.76 1.77
C PHE A 173 3.67 -34.82 3.16
N ALA A 174 4.66 -35.70 3.36
CA ALA A 174 5.32 -35.82 4.66
C ALA A 174 6.05 -34.53 5.08
N ARG A 175 6.79 -33.91 4.15
CA ARG A 175 7.50 -32.64 4.38
C ARG A 175 6.52 -31.48 4.59
N LEU A 176 5.47 -31.43 3.77
CA LEU A 176 4.42 -30.41 3.88
C LEU A 176 3.67 -30.52 5.22
N GLY A 177 3.28 -31.72 5.61
CA GLY A 177 2.61 -31.98 6.88
C GLY A 177 3.46 -31.58 8.08
N GLN A 178 4.75 -31.89 8.03
CA GLN A 178 5.72 -31.49 9.06
C GLN A 178 5.87 -29.96 9.15
N MET A 179 6.00 -29.26 8.02
CA MET A 179 6.03 -27.78 7.98
C MET A 179 4.76 -27.17 8.61
N VAL A 180 3.58 -27.72 8.28
CA VAL A 180 2.31 -27.23 8.81
C VAL A 180 2.22 -27.37 10.33
N LEU A 181 2.77 -28.45 10.91
CA LEU A 181 2.85 -28.63 12.36
C LEU A 181 3.85 -27.67 13.02
N GLU A 182 5.00 -27.43 12.38
CA GLU A 182 6.01 -26.48 12.88
C GLU A 182 5.45 -25.07 13.07
N TYR A 183 4.51 -24.66 12.22
CA TYR A 183 3.84 -23.36 12.29
C TYR A 183 2.53 -23.33 13.09
N ASP A 184 2.25 -24.33 13.92
CA ASP A 184 1.15 -24.25 14.90
C ASP A 184 1.37 -23.15 15.95
N HIS A 185 2.63 -22.87 16.25
CA HIS A 185 3.06 -21.75 17.09
C HIS A 185 3.97 -20.83 16.27
N PRO A 186 3.41 -20.09 15.29
CA PRO A 186 4.19 -19.47 14.22
C PRO A 186 5.19 -18.44 14.77
N LEU A 187 4.81 -17.62 15.75
CA LEU A 187 5.69 -16.59 16.31
C LEU A 187 6.93 -17.21 16.98
N LYS A 188 6.74 -18.28 17.76
CA LYS A 188 7.85 -18.98 18.40
C LYS A 188 8.79 -19.60 17.37
N LYS A 189 8.22 -20.30 16.39
CA LYS A 189 8.99 -20.94 15.32
C LYS A 189 9.77 -19.92 14.49
N LEU A 190 9.15 -18.79 14.12
CA LEU A 190 9.81 -17.70 13.42
C LEU A 190 10.97 -17.10 14.23
N THR A 191 10.82 -16.88 15.54
CA THR A 191 11.95 -16.39 16.36
C THR A 191 13.12 -17.36 16.44
N GLU A 192 12.85 -18.68 16.41
CA GLU A 192 13.91 -19.70 16.36
C GLU A 192 14.61 -19.70 15.00
N GLU A 193 13.85 -19.60 13.90
CA GLU A 193 14.35 -19.56 12.52
C GLU A 193 15.18 -18.31 12.23
N PHE A 194 14.75 -17.15 12.72
CA PHE A 194 15.47 -15.88 12.55
C PHE A 194 16.61 -15.65 13.55
N GLY A 195 16.82 -16.59 14.49
CA GLY A 195 17.95 -16.59 15.40
C GLY A 195 19.30 -16.29 14.71
N PRO A 196 19.76 -17.10 13.73
CA PRO A 196 20.99 -16.85 12.99
C PRO A 196 20.99 -15.53 12.21
N HIS A 197 19.84 -15.12 11.67
CA HIS A 197 19.66 -13.94 10.81
C HIS A 197 19.61 -12.60 11.58
N THR A 198 19.60 -12.64 12.91
CA THR A 198 19.37 -11.46 13.78
C THR A 198 20.30 -10.30 13.45
N LYS A 199 21.59 -10.57 13.16
CA LYS A 199 22.57 -9.51 12.86
C LYS A 199 22.23 -8.77 11.56
N ALA A 200 21.95 -9.51 10.48
CA ALA A 200 21.63 -8.93 9.18
C ALA A 200 20.31 -8.15 9.23
N VAL A 201 19.26 -8.72 9.82
CA VAL A 201 17.96 -8.04 10.02
C VAL A 201 18.14 -6.77 10.85
N THR A 202 18.85 -6.84 11.97
CA THR A 202 19.06 -5.67 12.85
C THR A 202 19.82 -4.56 12.15
N SER A 203 20.88 -4.87 11.39
CA SER A 203 21.63 -3.88 10.63
C SER A 203 20.76 -3.17 9.59
N ALA A 204 19.98 -3.94 8.82
CA ALA A 204 19.08 -3.40 7.82
C ALA A 204 18.02 -2.48 8.45
N LEU A 205 17.39 -2.91 9.56
CA LEU A 205 16.40 -2.10 10.27
C LEU A 205 16.99 -0.84 10.88
N LEU A 206 18.19 -0.90 11.48
CA LEU A 206 18.82 0.27 12.07
C LEU A 206 19.16 1.36 11.05
N SER A 207 19.42 0.99 9.79
CA SER A 207 19.62 1.98 8.72
C SER A 207 18.38 2.86 8.46
N LEU A 208 17.19 2.39 8.86
CA LEU A 208 15.94 3.16 8.77
C LEU A 208 15.80 4.18 9.88
N HIS A 209 16.60 4.14 10.96
CA HIS A 209 16.34 4.93 12.17
C HIS A 209 16.19 6.42 11.89
N PHE A 210 17.21 7.02 11.26
CA PHE A 210 17.19 8.44 10.90
C PHE A 210 16.06 8.77 9.90
N LEU A 211 15.91 7.94 8.86
CA LEU A 211 14.92 8.15 7.82
C LEU A 211 13.49 8.11 8.38
N PHE A 212 13.17 7.08 9.16
CA PHE A 212 11.87 6.87 9.77
C PHE A 212 11.57 7.98 10.79
N ALA A 213 12.54 8.37 11.63
CA ALA A 213 12.38 9.49 12.55
C ALA A 213 12.08 10.81 11.81
N ARG A 214 12.82 11.12 10.73
CA ARG A 214 12.61 12.34 9.93
C ARG A 214 11.27 12.34 9.19
N ARG A 215 10.84 11.18 8.67
CA ARG A 215 9.59 11.06 7.88
C ARG A 215 8.35 10.94 8.76
N ASN A 216 8.47 10.38 9.97
CA ASN A 216 7.36 10.16 10.89
C ASN A 216 7.08 11.39 11.79
N GLN A 217 6.93 12.58 11.19
CA GLN A 217 6.72 13.84 11.91
C GLN A 217 5.25 14.26 11.94
N GLY A 218 4.86 15.05 12.94
CA GLY A 218 3.50 15.58 13.06
C GLY A 218 3.23 16.78 12.14
N ALA A 219 1.95 17.12 11.97
CA ALA A 219 1.54 18.22 11.09
C ALA A 219 2.06 19.62 11.51
N GLU A 220 2.32 19.84 12.81
CA GLU A 220 2.98 21.06 13.30
C GLU A 220 4.41 21.18 12.77
N GLN A 221 5.18 20.10 12.85
CA GLN A 221 6.54 20.07 12.35
C GLN A 221 6.58 20.23 10.83
N TRP A 222 5.69 19.55 10.10
CA TRP A 222 5.55 19.73 8.64
C TRP A 222 5.22 21.18 8.26
N ARG A 223 4.41 21.89 9.06
CA ARG A 223 4.15 23.33 8.86
C ARG A 223 5.39 24.18 9.10
N SER A 224 6.13 23.91 10.18
CA SER A 224 7.39 24.59 10.46
C SER A 224 8.40 24.43 9.34
N ASP A 225 8.48 23.22 8.77
CA ASP A 225 9.42 22.88 7.69
C ASP A 225 8.93 23.30 6.30
N GLN A 226 7.70 23.82 6.19
CA GLN A 226 7.04 24.14 4.91
C GLN A 226 7.09 22.97 3.90
N LEU A 227 6.92 21.75 4.40
CA LEU A 227 7.01 20.50 3.63
C LEU A 227 6.12 20.55 2.35
N LEU A 228 6.70 20.21 1.19
CA LEU A 228 6.08 20.27 -0.15
C LEU A 228 5.76 21.68 -0.68
N SER A 229 5.95 22.77 0.07
CA SER A 229 5.71 24.12 -0.45
C SER A 229 6.81 24.55 -1.42
N LEU A 230 6.39 24.99 -2.61
CA LEU A 230 7.27 25.61 -3.60
C LEU A 230 7.33 27.14 -3.42
N LEU A 231 6.35 27.73 -2.73
CA LEU A 231 6.28 29.17 -2.49
C LEU A 231 7.14 29.60 -1.30
N GLY A 232 7.32 28.73 -0.31
CA GLY A 232 8.21 28.98 0.83
C GLY A 232 9.66 29.27 0.43
N THR A 233 10.10 28.74 -0.72
CA THR A 233 11.43 28.98 -1.30
C THR A 233 11.34 29.46 -2.76
N ALA A 234 10.51 30.48 -3.02
CA ALA A 234 10.28 31.00 -4.39
C ALA A 234 11.57 31.26 -5.21
N GLY A 235 12.67 31.67 -4.56
CA GLY A 235 13.97 31.91 -5.20
C GLY A 235 14.66 30.65 -5.77
N THR A 236 14.27 29.44 -5.37
CA THR A 236 14.85 28.16 -5.83
C THR A 236 13.83 27.30 -6.60
N MET A 237 12.76 27.92 -7.11
CA MET A 237 11.72 27.21 -7.89
C MET A 237 12.27 26.52 -9.14
N LEU A 238 13.29 27.08 -9.79
CA LEU A 238 13.91 26.48 -10.97
C LEU A 238 15.00 25.45 -10.62
N SER A 239 15.48 25.44 -9.38
CA SER A 239 16.50 24.49 -8.93
C SER A 239 15.89 23.09 -8.82
N PRO A 240 16.59 22.03 -9.25
CA PRO A 240 16.11 20.67 -9.06
C PRO A 240 15.93 20.36 -7.57
N ALA A 241 14.84 19.69 -7.23
CA ALA A 241 14.67 19.10 -5.91
C ALA A 241 15.57 17.85 -5.82
N SER A 242 16.67 17.97 -5.09
CA SER A 242 17.66 16.90 -4.89
C SER A 242 17.68 16.43 -3.44
N SER A 243 17.94 15.15 -3.25
CA SER A 243 18.25 14.52 -1.97
C SER A 243 19.36 13.51 -2.16
N ASP A 244 20.22 13.36 -1.16
CA ASP A 244 21.25 12.31 -1.16
C ASP A 244 20.64 10.90 -1.06
N THR A 245 19.34 10.82 -0.74
CA THR A 245 18.58 9.57 -0.61
C THR A 245 17.27 9.62 -1.40
N MET A 246 17.35 9.96 -2.70
CA MET A 246 16.18 10.17 -3.57
C MET A 246 15.06 9.13 -3.42
N ALA A 247 15.38 7.84 -3.47
CA ALA A 247 14.39 6.76 -3.36
C ALA A 247 13.77 6.63 -1.96
N CYS A 248 14.43 7.15 -0.93
CA CYS A 248 13.92 7.20 0.44
C CYS A 248 12.89 8.32 0.66
N GLU A 249 12.89 9.36 -0.17
CA GLU A 249 11.99 10.51 0.01
C GLU A 249 10.53 10.16 -0.30
N TYR A 250 10.30 9.23 -1.22
CA TYR A 250 8.97 8.71 -1.57
C TYR A 250 8.77 7.24 -1.15
N LEU A 251 9.70 6.66 -0.38
CA LEU A 251 9.47 5.37 0.26
C LEU A 251 8.30 5.50 1.25
N SER A 252 7.36 4.57 1.14
CA SER A 252 6.15 4.54 1.97
C SER A 252 6.50 4.41 3.45
N LEU A 253 5.90 5.28 4.27
CA LEU A 253 6.02 5.24 5.72
C LEU A 253 5.37 3.97 6.29
N GLU A 254 4.26 3.51 5.69
CA GLU A 254 3.58 2.26 6.06
C GLU A 254 4.47 1.04 5.81
N VAL A 255 5.21 1.02 4.70
CA VAL A 255 6.17 -0.05 4.40
C VAL A 255 7.33 -0.06 5.41
N MET A 256 7.92 1.10 5.71
CA MET A 256 8.99 1.20 6.72
C MET A 256 8.50 0.76 8.10
N GLU A 257 7.32 1.23 8.52
CA GLU A 257 6.68 0.83 9.78
C GLU A 257 6.49 -0.69 9.83
N ARG A 258 6.01 -1.30 8.74
CA ARG A 258 5.83 -2.74 8.64
C ARG A 258 7.16 -3.50 8.74
N TRP A 259 8.22 -3.04 8.07
CA TRP A 259 9.56 -3.64 8.20
C TRP A 259 10.06 -3.59 9.64
N ILE A 260 9.95 -2.43 10.31
CA ILE A 260 10.39 -2.23 11.69
C ILE A 260 9.62 -3.15 12.64
N LEU A 261 8.29 -3.13 12.58
CA LEU A 261 7.44 -3.86 13.53
C LEU A 261 7.53 -5.37 13.34
N ILE A 262 7.48 -5.86 12.09
CA ILE A 262 7.56 -7.30 11.80
C ILE A 262 8.99 -7.82 11.93
N GLY A 263 10.00 -7.03 11.55
CA GLY A 263 11.40 -7.41 11.70
C GLY A 263 11.81 -7.56 13.17
N PHE A 264 11.45 -6.62 14.04
CA PHE A 264 11.71 -6.77 15.48
C PHE A 264 10.81 -7.82 16.16
N LEU A 265 9.66 -8.16 15.56
CA LEU A 265 8.83 -9.27 16.04
C LEU A 265 9.56 -10.62 15.93
N VAL A 266 10.33 -10.84 14.84
CA VAL A 266 11.09 -12.09 14.64
C VAL A 266 12.52 -12.06 15.20
N CYS A 267 13.06 -10.86 15.44
CA CYS A 267 14.37 -10.67 16.07
C CYS A 267 14.27 -9.90 17.41
N PRO A 268 13.54 -10.41 18.43
CA PRO A 268 13.27 -9.66 19.66
C PRO A 268 14.53 -9.40 20.51
N SER A 269 15.57 -10.22 20.36
CA SER A 269 16.87 -10.03 21.06
C SER A 269 17.52 -8.69 20.74
N ALA A 270 17.27 -8.14 19.54
CA ALA A 270 17.80 -6.85 19.11
C ALA A 270 17.35 -5.69 20.01
N LEU A 271 16.15 -5.80 20.61
CA LEU A 271 15.58 -4.82 21.53
C LEU A 271 16.30 -4.78 22.89
N GLY A 272 17.02 -5.86 23.23
CA GLY A 272 17.86 -5.92 24.43
C GLY A 272 19.28 -5.42 24.17
N SER A 273 19.80 -5.63 22.97
CA SER A 273 21.21 -5.38 22.64
C SER A 273 21.53 -3.94 22.22
N SER A 274 20.57 -3.21 21.64
CA SER A 274 20.81 -1.83 21.15
C SER A 274 19.71 -0.86 21.60
N PRO A 275 20.07 0.27 22.25
CA PRO A 275 19.13 1.33 22.57
C PRO A 275 18.43 1.94 21.35
N GLN A 276 19.15 2.06 20.22
CA GLN A 276 18.59 2.59 18.98
C GLN A 276 17.50 1.68 18.40
N CYS A 277 17.66 0.34 18.50
CA CYS A 277 16.61 -0.60 18.10
C CYS A 277 15.34 -0.41 18.94
N LEU A 278 15.50 -0.23 20.24
CA LEU A 278 14.38 -0.01 21.15
C LEU A 278 13.65 1.30 20.82
N GLU A 279 14.40 2.39 20.58
CA GLU A 279 13.82 3.68 20.21
C GLU A 279 13.04 3.59 18.89
N LEU A 280 13.64 3.01 17.85
CA LEU A 280 13.01 2.83 16.55
C LEU A 280 11.72 1.99 16.65
N TRP A 281 11.77 0.90 17.40
CA TRP A 281 10.60 0.05 17.65
C TRP A 281 9.49 0.78 18.42
N ARG A 282 9.83 1.55 19.47
CA ARG A 282 8.86 2.36 20.22
C ARG A 282 8.21 3.42 19.32
N LEU A 283 9.00 4.12 18.50
CA LEU A 283 8.48 5.14 17.57
C LEU A 283 7.48 4.54 16.58
N ALA A 284 7.76 3.37 16.04
CA ALA A 284 6.83 2.67 15.14
C ALA A 284 5.57 2.19 15.86
N LEU A 285 5.68 1.64 17.08
CA LEU A 285 4.53 1.17 17.86
C LEU A 285 3.55 2.29 18.24
N GLN A 286 4.05 3.52 18.40
CA GLN A 286 3.24 4.68 18.76
C GLN A 286 2.39 5.21 17.59
N GLY A 287 2.76 4.91 16.34
CA GLY A 287 2.07 5.39 15.14
C GLY A 287 0.83 4.59 14.74
N SER A 288 0.79 3.29 15.05
CA SER A 288 -0.28 2.41 14.56
C SER A 288 -0.75 1.38 15.59
N LEU A 289 -2.05 1.05 15.51
CA LEU A 289 -2.66 -0.06 16.28
C LEU A 289 -2.74 -1.34 15.44
N TYR A 290 -2.87 -1.18 14.12
CA TYR A 290 -2.97 -2.25 13.14
C TYR A 290 -1.96 -2.07 12.01
N VAL A 291 -1.29 -3.16 11.66
CA VAL A 291 -0.31 -3.25 10.56
C VAL A 291 -0.83 -4.23 9.52
N THR A 292 -0.75 -3.91 8.23
CA THR A 292 -1.20 -4.79 7.15
C THR A 292 -0.29 -6.03 7.04
N LEU A 293 -0.86 -7.24 7.02
CA LEU A 293 -0.17 -8.44 6.53
C LEU A 293 -0.28 -8.53 5.02
N LEU A 294 -1.53 -8.49 4.53
CA LEU A 294 -1.89 -8.50 3.13
C LEU A 294 -3.35 -8.02 3.02
N ARG A 295 -3.63 -7.04 2.14
CA ARG A 295 -5.01 -6.60 1.86
C ARG A 295 -5.76 -6.23 3.15
N ASP A 296 -6.93 -6.82 3.39
CA ASP A 296 -7.74 -6.60 4.61
C ASP A 296 -7.28 -7.42 5.83
N GLU A 297 -6.29 -8.30 5.69
CA GLU A 297 -5.73 -9.03 6.82
C GLU A 297 -4.70 -8.17 7.55
N ALA A 298 -5.06 -7.72 8.77
CA ALA A 298 -4.19 -6.92 9.62
C ALA A 298 -3.69 -7.69 10.87
N LEU A 299 -2.55 -7.26 11.40
CA LEU A 299 -2.05 -7.60 12.73
C LEU A 299 -2.48 -6.53 13.72
N GLN A 300 -3.12 -6.94 14.82
CA GLN A 300 -3.21 -6.10 16.00
C GLN A 300 -1.84 -6.11 16.71
N ILE A 301 -0.94 -5.23 16.27
CA ILE A 301 0.51 -5.39 16.51
C ILE A 301 0.85 -5.46 17.99
N HIS A 302 0.22 -4.61 18.82
CA HIS A 302 0.45 -4.59 20.26
C HIS A 302 0.05 -5.91 20.93
N LYS A 303 -1.07 -6.51 20.54
CA LYS A 303 -1.54 -7.79 21.10
C LYS A 303 -0.61 -8.93 20.71
N VAL A 304 -0.32 -9.05 19.41
CA VAL A 304 0.54 -10.12 18.87
C VAL A 304 1.94 -10.05 19.48
N THR A 305 2.48 -8.84 19.63
CA THR A 305 3.81 -8.64 20.23
C THR A 305 3.80 -8.92 21.73
N GLU A 306 2.72 -8.57 22.45
CA GLU A 306 2.57 -8.88 23.88
C GLU A 306 2.52 -10.38 24.12
N GLU A 307 1.76 -11.12 23.31
CA GLU A 307 1.67 -12.59 23.36
C GLU A 307 3.05 -13.25 23.18
N LEU A 308 3.82 -12.80 22.19
CA LEU A 308 5.18 -13.31 21.97
C LEU A 308 6.11 -12.95 23.14
N LEU A 309 6.25 -11.67 23.46
CA LEU A 309 7.23 -11.23 24.47
C LEU A 309 6.93 -11.79 25.87
N SER A 310 5.66 -11.96 26.22
CA SER A 310 5.27 -12.58 27.50
C SER A 310 5.65 -14.06 27.59
N SER A 311 5.74 -14.76 26.46
CA SER A 311 6.18 -16.15 26.40
C SER A 311 7.69 -16.33 26.53
N LEU A 312 8.47 -15.25 26.32
CA LEU A 312 9.92 -15.27 26.35
C LEU A 312 10.48 -14.85 27.72
N LYS A 313 11.45 -15.62 28.23
CA LYS A 313 12.13 -15.28 29.50
C LYS A 313 12.99 -14.03 29.32
N GLY A 314 12.94 -13.11 30.29
CA GLY A 314 13.77 -11.89 30.32
C GLY A 314 13.18 -10.66 29.62
N TYR A 315 11.98 -10.77 29.01
CA TYR A 315 11.36 -9.67 28.24
C TYR A 315 10.33 -8.85 29.04
N GLY A 316 10.20 -9.04 30.35
CA GLY A 316 9.20 -8.33 31.18
C GLY A 316 9.28 -6.80 31.06
N LYS A 317 10.48 -6.22 30.97
CA LYS A 317 10.66 -4.78 30.74
C LYS A 317 10.13 -4.34 29.37
N ARG A 318 10.34 -5.16 28.33
CA ARG A 318 9.86 -4.88 26.96
C ARG A 318 8.34 -5.01 26.84
N VAL A 319 7.73 -5.89 27.61
CA VAL A 319 6.27 -5.94 27.76
C VAL A 319 5.73 -4.65 28.40
N ALA A 320 6.44 -4.07 29.38
CA ALA A 320 6.05 -2.78 29.95
C ALA A 320 6.20 -1.63 28.94
N ASP A 321 7.34 -1.57 28.22
CA ASP A 321 7.55 -0.59 27.13
C ASP A 321 6.43 -0.67 26.07
N LEU A 322 6.03 -1.89 25.70
CA LEU A 322 4.95 -2.14 24.74
C LEU A 322 3.59 -1.62 25.23
N LYS A 323 3.26 -1.83 26.50
CA LYS A 323 1.99 -1.36 27.10
C LYS A 323 1.93 0.16 27.12
N GLU A 324 3.03 0.82 27.46
CA GLU A 324 3.15 2.28 27.38
C GLU A 324 2.93 2.78 25.94
N CYS A 325 3.57 2.14 24.96
CA CYS A 325 3.40 2.50 23.55
C CYS A 325 1.97 2.27 23.05
N LYS A 326 1.31 1.20 23.50
CA LYS A 326 -0.10 0.92 23.20
C LYS A 326 -1.02 2.00 23.75
N GLU A 327 -0.85 2.38 25.01
CA GLU A 327 -1.63 3.46 25.63
C GLU A 327 -1.44 4.78 24.90
N TYR A 328 -0.19 5.11 24.54
CA TYR A 328 0.13 6.27 23.75
C TYR A 328 -0.54 6.24 22.37
N ALA A 329 -0.42 5.12 21.64
CA ALA A 329 -1.01 4.97 20.31
C ALA A 329 -2.53 5.11 20.34
N VAL A 330 -3.21 4.48 21.30
CA VAL A 330 -4.67 4.59 21.48
C VAL A 330 -5.10 6.04 21.71
N ALA A 331 -4.30 6.83 22.44
CA ALA A 331 -4.64 8.21 22.78
C ALA A 331 -4.26 9.23 21.69
N HIS A 332 -3.19 9.00 20.90
CA HIS A 332 -2.58 10.04 20.06
C HIS A 332 -2.49 9.72 18.57
N SER A 333 -2.48 8.43 18.16
CA SER A 333 -2.30 8.09 16.74
C SER A 333 -3.42 8.66 15.85
N GLY A 334 -4.67 8.58 16.30
CA GLY A 334 -5.82 9.12 15.60
C GLY A 334 -5.69 10.61 15.27
N SER A 335 -5.40 11.43 16.29
CA SER A 335 -5.25 12.87 16.13
C SER A 335 -4.00 13.26 15.31
N LEU A 336 -2.90 12.51 15.46
CA LEU A 336 -1.69 12.66 14.64
C LEU A 336 -2.00 12.53 13.15
N HIS A 337 -2.61 11.41 12.74
CA HIS A 337 -2.93 11.12 11.35
C HIS A 337 -4.00 12.08 10.80
N ARG A 338 -5.01 12.44 11.60
CA ARG A 338 -5.99 13.47 11.24
C ARG A 338 -5.33 14.83 10.96
N GLY A 339 -4.36 15.22 11.78
CA GLY A 339 -3.56 16.43 11.57
C GLY A 339 -2.78 16.38 10.25
N ARG A 340 -2.13 15.24 9.96
CA ARG A 340 -1.38 15.02 8.71
C ARG A 340 -2.26 15.13 7.47
N ARG A 341 -3.43 14.47 7.45
CA ARG A 341 -4.40 14.59 6.34
C ARG A 341 -4.84 16.03 6.11
N THR A 342 -5.07 16.78 7.18
CA THR A 342 -5.46 18.20 7.11
C THR A 342 -4.35 19.05 6.49
N TYR A 343 -3.09 18.83 6.90
CA TYR A 343 -1.95 19.51 6.31
C TYR A 343 -1.77 19.17 4.83
N LEU A 344 -1.80 17.89 4.49
CA LEU A 344 -1.59 17.40 3.12
C LEU A 344 -2.64 17.98 2.15
N ARG A 345 -3.91 18.09 2.54
CA ARG A 345 -4.92 18.78 1.71
C ARG A 345 -4.51 20.21 1.34
N GLY A 346 -3.91 20.94 2.28
CA GLY A 346 -3.38 22.29 2.03
C GLY A 346 -2.19 22.28 1.09
N ALA A 347 -1.14 21.55 1.47
CA ALA A 347 0.14 21.53 0.76
C ALA A 347 0.02 20.95 -0.66
N VAL A 348 -0.74 19.87 -0.84
CA VAL A 348 -0.92 19.21 -2.13
C VAL A 348 -1.79 20.04 -3.07
N ARG A 349 -2.79 20.75 -2.54
CA ARG A 349 -3.60 21.69 -3.35
C ARG A 349 -2.76 22.86 -3.87
N GLU A 350 -1.87 23.41 -3.04
CA GLU A 350 -0.93 24.45 -3.48
C GLU A 350 0.03 23.90 -4.54
N LEU A 351 0.63 22.73 -4.29
CA LEU A 351 1.57 22.08 -5.19
C LEU A 351 0.92 21.78 -6.56
N GLU A 352 -0.27 21.16 -6.55
CA GLU A 352 -0.99 20.81 -7.77
C GLU A 352 -1.37 22.06 -8.57
N ALA A 353 -1.95 23.08 -7.94
CA ALA A 353 -2.33 24.31 -8.62
C ALA A 353 -1.14 25.01 -9.27
N LEU A 354 0.02 25.02 -8.61
CA LEU A 354 1.23 25.65 -9.15
C LEU A 354 1.85 24.84 -10.30
N LEU A 355 1.84 23.51 -10.21
CA LEU A 355 2.34 22.65 -11.28
C LEU A 355 1.41 22.64 -12.49
N GLU A 356 0.09 22.77 -12.29
CA GLU A 356 -0.88 22.91 -13.39
C GLU A 356 -0.70 24.26 -14.10
N ASP A 357 -0.46 25.35 -13.34
CA ASP A 357 -0.19 26.68 -13.91
C ASP A 357 1.17 26.74 -14.63
N GLN A 358 2.20 26.10 -14.07
CA GLN A 358 3.55 26.05 -14.63
C GLN A 358 4.04 24.60 -14.83
N PRO A 359 3.56 23.87 -15.86
CA PRO A 359 3.93 22.48 -16.09
C PRO A 359 5.43 22.22 -16.26
N GLY A 360 6.19 23.22 -16.72
CA GLY A 360 7.65 23.14 -16.82
C GLY A 360 8.36 22.84 -15.51
N LEU A 361 7.75 23.17 -14.36
CA LEU A 361 8.28 22.86 -13.03
C LEU A 361 8.29 21.36 -12.73
N LEU A 362 7.52 20.54 -13.45
CA LEU A 362 7.52 19.09 -13.27
C LEU A 362 8.89 18.47 -13.50
N GLY A 363 9.73 19.04 -14.38
CA GLY A 363 11.12 18.60 -14.54
C GLY A 363 11.93 18.73 -13.25
N PRO A 364 12.24 19.95 -12.79
CA PRO A 364 13.03 20.15 -11.57
C PRO A 364 12.34 19.69 -10.28
N LYS A 365 10.99 19.65 -10.23
CA LYS A 365 10.23 19.34 -9.00
C LYS A 365 9.50 18.00 -9.03
N ALA A 366 9.86 17.10 -9.95
CA ALA A 366 9.28 15.76 -10.05
C ALA A 366 9.22 15.03 -8.69
N LEU A 367 10.30 15.13 -7.90
CA LEU A 367 10.39 14.51 -6.58
C LEU A 367 9.23 14.89 -5.64
N PHE A 368 8.80 16.16 -5.63
CA PHE A 368 7.73 16.64 -4.76
C PHE A 368 6.39 15.99 -5.11
N VAL A 369 6.15 15.68 -6.39
CA VAL A 369 4.96 14.96 -6.84
C VAL A 369 4.92 13.57 -6.21
N PHE A 370 6.00 12.80 -6.29
CA PHE A 370 6.05 11.44 -5.74
C PHE A 370 6.07 11.41 -4.21
N MET A 371 6.70 12.39 -3.56
CA MET A 371 6.61 12.58 -2.10
C MET A 371 5.15 12.85 -1.69
N ALA A 372 4.49 13.82 -2.32
CA ALA A 372 3.10 14.17 -2.05
C ALA A 372 2.16 12.97 -2.22
N LEU A 373 2.31 12.26 -3.34
CA LEU A 373 1.57 11.04 -3.65
C LEU A 373 1.78 9.96 -2.58
N SER A 374 3.03 9.69 -2.18
CA SER A 374 3.33 8.70 -1.14
C SER A 374 2.72 9.09 0.21
N PHE A 375 2.83 10.35 0.61
CA PHE A 375 2.33 10.77 1.94
C PHE A 375 0.80 10.68 1.97
N CYS A 376 0.12 11.07 0.90
CA CYS A 376 -1.33 10.94 0.80
C CYS A 376 -1.77 9.47 0.80
N ARG A 377 -1.09 8.61 0.02
CA ARG A 377 -1.37 7.17 -0.03
C ARG A 377 -1.23 6.52 1.33
N ASP A 378 -0.18 6.83 2.06
CA ASP A 378 0.07 6.28 3.39
C ASP A 378 -1.03 6.69 4.38
N GLU A 379 -1.42 7.97 4.40
CA GLU A 379 -2.47 8.48 5.29
C GLU A 379 -3.88 7.95 4.95
N VAL A 380 -4.20 7.81 3.66
CA VAL A 380 -5.47 7.19 3.21
C VAL A 380 -5.52 5.71 3.59
N SER A 381 -4.44 4.97 3.34
CA SER A 381 -4.35 3.54 3.66
C SER A 381 -4.42 3.31 5.18
N TRP A 382 -3.74 4.16 5.97
CA TRP A 382 -3.82 4.12 7.42
C TRP A 382 -5.25 4.37 7.91
N LEU A 383 -5.94 5.39 7.37
CA LEU A 383 -7.31 5.72 7.76
C LEU A 383 -8.27 4.58 7.47
N VAL A 384 -8.25 4.03 6.26
CA VAL A 384 -9.16 2.95 5.86
C VAL A 384 -8.95 1.70 6.73
N ARG A 385 -7.69 1.30 6.95
CA ARG A 385 -7.35 0.15 7.80
C ARG A 385 -7.84 0.35 9.23
N HIS A 386 -7.60 1.52 9.83
CA HIS A 386 -8.01 1.78 11.20
C HIS A 386 -9.52 1.99 11.33
N ALA A 387 -10.20 2.57 10.34
CA ALA A 387 -11.65 2.71 10.32
C ALA A 387 -12.37 1.34 10.28
N GLU A 388 -11.77 0.33 9.65
CA GLU A 388 -12.31 -1.04 9.63
C GLU A 388 -12.14 -1.74 10.99
N HIS A 389 -10.96 -1.63 11.60
CA HIS A 389 -10.61 -2.45 12.78
C HIS A 389 -10.80 -1.75 14.13
N VAL A 390 -10.78 -0.42 14.20
CA VAL A 390 -10.99 0.36 15.44
C VAL A 390 -12.47 0.65 15.60
N THR A 391 -13.21 -0.33 16.13
CA THR A 391 -14.68 -0.21 16.34
C THR A 391 -15.06 0.34 17.72
N LYS A 392 -14.14 0.30 18.69
CA LYS A 392 -14.36 0.75 20.06
C LYS A 392 -13.25 1.72 20.46
N THR A 393 -13.56 3.01 20.47
CA THR A 393 -12.66 4.09 20.90
C THR A 393 -13.47 5.20 21.56
N LYS A 394 -12.79 6.03 22.37
CA LYS A 394 -13.38 7.24 22.95
C LYS A 394 -13.43 8.40 21.95
N THR A 395 -12.63 8.34 20.88
CA THR A 395 -12.51 9.38 19.84
C THR A 395 -12.80 8.81 18.44
N PRO A 396 -14.03 8.34 18.16
CA PRO A 396 -14.39 7.78 16.85
C PRO A 396 -14.17 8.76 15.69
N GLU A 397 -14.27 10.06 15.95
CA GLU A 397 -14.05 11.14 14.99
C GLU A 397 -12.61 11.24 14.45
N ASP A 398 -11.63 10.64 15.11
CA ASP A 398 -10.25 10.63 14.62
C ASP A 398 -10.03 9.60 13.50
N PHE A 399 -10.91 8.60 13.42
CA PHE A 399 -10.90 7.50 12.44
C PHE A 399 -11.91 7.72 11.31
N THR A 400 -12.44 8.94 11.20
CA THR A 400 -13.25 9.40 10.07
C THR A 400 -12.66 10.67 9.48
N ASP A 401 -12.98 10.96 8.23
CA ASP A 401 -12.55 12.20 7.58
C ASP A 401 -13.58 12.60 6.51
N SER A 402 -14.35 13.65 6.79
CA SER A 402 -15.37 14.17 5.88
C SER A 402 -14.77 14.81 4.62
N CYS A 403 -13.49 15.17 4.65
CA CYS A 403 -12.80 15.83 3.54
C CYS A 403 -11.81 14.88 2.84
N VAL A 404 -11.96 13.56 3.00
CA VAL A 404 -11.07 12.58 2.33
C VAL A 404 -11.21 12.61 0.82
N ALA A 405 -12.40 12.94 0.30
CA ALA A 405 -12.65 13.06 -1.14
C ALA A 405 -11.75 14.09 -1.81
N GLU A 406 -11.47 15.21 -1.13
CA GLU A 406 -10.54 16.22 -1.63
C GLU A 406 -9.13 15.66 -1.75
N LEU A 407 -8.65 14.91 -0.76
CA LEU A 407 -7.31 14.32 -0.78
C LEU A 407 -7.18 13.31 -1.91
N LEU A 408 -8.18 12.43 -2.09
CA LEU A 408 -8.22 11.47 -3.20
C LEU A 408 -8.24 12.17 -4.55
N PHE A 409 -9.03 13.24 -4.69
CA PHE A 409 -9.09 14.03 -5.92
C PHE A 409 -7.73 14.67 -6.25
N LEU A 410 -7.07 15.28 -5.27
CA LEU A 410 -5.74 15.89 -5.45
C LEU A 410 -4.67 14.87 -5.86
N MET A 411 -4.72 13.64 -5.30
CA MET A 411 -3.86 12.55 -5.76
C MET A 411 -4.09 12.23 -7.24
N GLU A 412 -5.35 12.13 -7.68
CA GLU A 412 -5.67 11.88 -9.09
C GLU A 412 -5.28 13.05 -10.01
N GLN A 413 -5.38 14.30 -9.56
CA GLN A 413 -4.90 15.45 -10.32
C GLN A 413 -3.39 15.40 -10.53
N LEU A 414 -2.60 15.14 -9.48
CA LEU A 414 -1.15 14.99 -9.61
C LEU A 414 -0.76 13.82 -10.52
N ARG A 415 -1.45 12.68 -10.42
CA ARG A 415 -1.23 11.52 -11.31
C ARG A 415 -1.55 11.86 -12.76
N SER A 416 -2.68 12.52 -13.00
CA SER A 416 -3.11 12.98 -14.32
C SER A 416 -2.12 13.99 -14.90
N LEU A 417 -1.66 14.96 -14.11
CA LEU A 417 -0.69 15.96 -14.51
C LEU A 417 0.64 15.33 -14.93
N ALA A 418 1.19 14.42 -14.13
CA ALA A 418 2.43 13.70 -14.47
C ALA A 418 2.30 12.92 -15.80
N ARG A 419 1.16 12.26 -16.04
CA ARG A 419 0.89 11.55 -17.30
C ARG A 419 0.76 12.49 -18.49
N ARG A 420 -0.03 13.56 -18.35
CA ARG A 420 -0.27 14.55 -19.41
C ARG A 420 1.02 15.24 -19.83
N GLN A 421 1.94 15.44 -18.88
CA GLN A 421 3.20 16.15 -19.08
C GLN A 421 4.43 15.23 -19.13
N VAL A 422 4.25 13.96 -19.50
CA VAL A 422 5.35 12.98 -19.63
C VAL A 422 6.48 13.50 -20.53
N GLY A 423 6.16 14.23 -21.60
CA GLY A 423 7.16 14.82 -22.49
C GLY A 423 8.04 15.87 -21.81
N VAL A 424 7.50 16.64 -20.85
CA VAL A 424 8.28 17.62 -20.06
C VAL A 424 9.25 16.89 -19.14
N LEU A 425 8.77 15.86 -18.43
CA LEU A 425 9.59 15.01 -17.57
C LEU A 425 10.73 14.37 -18.36
N GLN A 426 10.39 13.73 -19.50
CA GLN A 426 11.36 13.06 -20.35
C GLN A 426 12.43 14.03 -20.89
N ARG A 427 12.00 15.16 -21.45
CA ARG A 427 12.91 16.16 -22.03
C ARG A 427 13.85 16.77 -20.99
N TYR A 428 13.39 16.98 -19.75
CA TYR A 428 14.22 17.49 -18.68
C TYR A 428 15.23 16.45 -18.20
N HIS A 429 14.76 15.25 -17.85
CA HIS A 429 15.63 14.23 -17.24
C HIS A 429 16.61 13.57 -18.21
N ILE A 430 16.31 13.52 -19.52
CA ILE A 430 17.29 13.04 -20.49
C ILE A 430 18.52 13.96 -20.58
N GLN A 431 18.31 15.28 -20.50
CA GLN A 431 19.40 16.25 -20.48
C GLN A 431 20.17 16.18 -19.16
N TYR A 432 19.46 15.99 -18.05
CA TYR A 432 20.05 15.83 -16.73
C TYR A 432 20.97 14.61 -16.69
N LEU A 433 20.49 13.46 -17.17
CA LEU A 433 21.26 12.22 -17.25
C LEU A 433 22.51 12.37 -18.12
N ALA A 434 22.35 12.88 -19.34
CA ALA A 434 23.43 12.97 -20.31
C ALA A 434 24.49 14.01 -19.96
N ARG A 435 24.07 15.17 -19.41
CA ARG A 435 24.94 16.35 -19.25
C ARG A 435 25.35 16.65 -17.82
N PHE A 436 24.79 15.96 -16.84
CA PHE A 436 25.15 16.13 -15.44
C PHE A 436 25.45 14.79 -14.78
N ASP A 437 24.48 13.88 -14.70
CA ASP A 437 24.64 12.65 -13.92
C ASP A 437 25.77 11.77 -14.45
N ALA A 438 25.89 11.63 -15.77
CA ALA A 438 26.97 10.86 -16.39
C ALA A 438 28.36 11.45 -16.06
N LEU A 439 28.49 12.78 -16.00
CA LEU A 439 29.75 13.46 -15.69
C LEU A 439 30.11 13.28 -14.22
N VAL A 440 29.15 13.48 -13.31
CA VAL A 440 29.33 13.27 -11.87
C VAL A 440 29.67 11.82 -11.58
N LEU A 441 28.97 10.86 -12.20
CA LEU A 441 29.27 9.44 -12.07
C LEU A 441 30.68 9.13 -12.55
N SER A 442 31.09 9.67 -13.71
CA SER A 442 32.45 9.50 -14.23
C SER A 442 33.51 10.04 -13.27
N GLU A 443 33.29 11.21 -12.66
CA GLU A 443 34.20 11.80 -11.67
C GLU A 443 34.31 10.91 -10.41
N VAL A 444 33.17 10.44 -9.88
CA VAL A 444 33.14 9.54 -8.73
C VAL A 444 33.88 8.24 -9.04
N ILE A 445 33.70 7.66 -10.23
CA ILE A 445 34.40 6.43 -10.65
C ILE A 445 35.92 6.66 -10.74
N GLN A 446 36.36 7.79 -11.30
CA GLN A 446 37.79 8.10 -11.44
C GLN A 446 38.49 8.29 -10.08
N ASN A 447 37.74 8.69 -9.06
CA ASN A 447 38.25 8.85 -7.69
C ASN A 447 38.32 7.53 -6.90
N LEU A 448 37.85 6.41 -7.46
CA LEU A 448 37.96 5.09 -6.82
C LEU A 448 39.42 4.61 -6.84
N SER A 449 39.96 4.30 -5.67
CA SER A 449 41.35 3.83 -5.53
C SER A 449 41.58 2.41 -6.06
N VAL A 450 40.57 1.55 -5.96
CA VAL A 450 40.59 0.15 -6.42
C VAL A 450 39.19 -0.20 -6.96
N CYS A 451 39.12 -0.67 -8.20
CA CYS A 451 37.88 -1.17 -8.81
C CYS A 451 38.22 -2.41 -9.64
N PRO A 452 37.66 -3.59 -9.34
CA PRO A 452 37.91 -4.79 -10.14
C PRO A 452 37.28 -4.70 -11.53
N GLU A 453 37.73 -5.58 -12.43
CA GLU A 453 37.37 -5.54 -13.86
C GLU A 453 35.86 -5.64 -14.09
N GLU A 454 35.16 -6.56 -13.42
CA GLU A 454 33.72 -6.78 -13.59
C GLU A 454 32.89 -5.55 -13.16
N GLU A 455 33.17 -4.99 -11.98
CA GLU A 455 32.53 -3.76 -11.50
C GLU A 455 32.87 -2.56 -12.39
N SER A 456 34.11 -2.47 -12.87
CA SER A 456 34.56 -1.41 -13.77
C SER A 456 33.83 -1.44 -15.12
N ILE A 457 33.59 -2.63 -15.68
CA ILE A 457 32.82 -2.81 -16.91
C ILE A 457 31.39 -2.30 -16.71
N ILE A 458 30.72 -2.69 -15.63
CA ILE A 458 29.36 -2.26 -15.32
C ILE A 458 29.30 -0.73 -15.15
N LEU A 459 30.18 -0.16 -14.31
CA LEU A 459 30.22 1.28 -14.05
C LEU A 459 30.51 2.10 -15.32
N SER A 460 31.44 1.62 -16.17
CA SER A 460 31.75 2.27 -17.45
C SER A 460 30.58 2.19 -18.43
N SER A 461 29.84 1.07 -18.42
CA SER A 461 28.65 0.90 -19.26
C SER A 461 27.53 1.89 -18.89
N PHE A 462 27.39 2.23 -17.60
CA PHE A 462 26.44 3.24 -17.14
C PHE A 462 26.81 4.60 -17.73
N VAL A 463 28.07 5.04 -17.55
CA VAL A 463 28.52 6.33 -18.08
C VAL A 463 28.33 6.39 -19.60
N SER A 464 28.76 5.35 -20.32
CA SER A 464 28.61 5.29 -21.79
C SER A 464 27.16 5.36 -22.23
N SER A 465 26.25 4.62 -21.56
CA SER A 465 24.84 4.58 -21.94
C SER A 465 24.16 5.92 -21.66
N LEU A 466 24.46 6.54 -20.52
CA LEU A 466 23.88 7.82 -20.13
C LEU A 466 24.40 8.97 -20.99
N SER A 467 25.70 9.00 -21.29
CA SER A 467 26.31 10.04 -22.15
C SER A 467 25.84 9.98 -23.61
N ALA A 468 25.38 8.82 -24.08
CA ALA A 468 24.88 8.66 -25.45
C ALA A 468 23.48 9.26 -25.65
N LEU A 469 22.73 9.50 -24.57
CA LEU A 469 21.35 10.00 -24.62
C LEU A 469 21.28 11.39 -25.25
N SER A 470 20.21 11.63 -26.01
CA SER A 470 20.00 12.90 -26.70
C SER A 470 18.55 13.33 -26.75
N VAL A 471 18.31 14.63 -26.72
CA VAL A 471 16.95 15.21 -26.76
C VAL A 471 16.18 14.79 -28.02
N LYS A 472 16.87 14.44 -29.11
CA LYS A 472 16.24 13.97 -30.35
C LYS A 472 15.41 12.71 -30.12
N GLU A 473 15.86 11.81 -29.26
CA GLU A 473 15.16 10.56 -28.94
C GLU A 473 13.77 10.83 -28.34
N VAL A 474 13.64 11.92 -27.56
CA VAL A 474 12.34 12.37 -27.03
C VAL A 474 11.48 13.01 -28.12
N ASP A 475 12.08 13.84 -28.97
CA ASP A 475 11.38 14.48 -30.09
C ASP A 475 10.84 13.45 -31.09
N ASP A 476 11.59 12.35 -31.30
CA ASP A 476 11.26 11.21 -32.16
C ASP A 476 10.35 10.17 -31.46
N LYS A 477 10.01 10.38 -30.18
CA LYS A 477 9.18 9.49 -29.34
C LYS A 477 9.72 8.06 -29.27
N GLU A 478 11.03 7.91 -29.18
CA GLU A 478 11.66 6.61 -28.99
C GLU A 478 11.25 5.98 -27.64
N GLN A 479 11.23 4.65 -27.60
CA GLN A 479 10.96 3.91 -26.37
C GLN A 479 12.28 3.67 -25.64
N PHE A 480 12.41 4.30 -24.47
CA PHE A 480 13.53 4.05 -23.56
C PHE A 480 13.33 2.72 -22.81
N ASP A 481 14.41 2.00 -22.57
CA ASP A 481 14.44 0.85 -21.65
C ASP A 481 15.71 0.88 -20.79
N PHE A 482 15.53 1.24 -19.53
CA PHE A 482 16.59 1.30 -18.52
C PHE A 482 16.45 0.18 -17.48
N LYS A 483 15.58 -0.81 -17.69
CA LYS A 483 15.47 -1.98 -16.81
C LYS A 483 16.79 -2.74 -16.69
N PRO A 484 17.58 -2.95 -17.77
CA PRO A 484 18.90 -3.57 -17.66
C PRO A 484 19.85 -2.77 -16.77
N LEU A 485 19.94 -1.44 -16.96
CA LEU A 485 20.78 -0.56 -16.14
C LEU A 485 20.41 -0.62 -14.66
N ARG A 486 19.11 -0.58 -14.33
CA ARG A 486 18.64 -0.67 -12.95
C ARG A 486 18.94 -2.04 -12.32
N LEU A 487 18.80 -3.13 -13.08
CA LEU A 487 19.16 -4.47 -12.59
C LEU A 487 20.67 -4.61 -12.39
N ASP A 488 21.48 -4.05 -13.27
CA ASP A 488 22.94 -4.04 -13.12
C ASP A 488 23.39 -3.19 -11.93
N TRP A 489 22.70 -2.08 -11.66
CA TRP A 489 22.93 -1.33 -10.42
C TRP A 489 22.59 -2.18 -9.19
N PHE A 490 21.48 -2.92 -9.21
CA PHE A 490 21.12 -3.81 -8.12
C PHE A 490 22.14 -4.97 -7.96
N ARG A 491 22.65 -5.53 -9.06
CA ARG A 491 23.76 -6.51 -9.02
C ARG A 491 25.01 -5.91 -8.38
N LEU A 492 25.39 -4.71 -8.80
CA LEU A 492 26.56 -4.02 -8.29
C LEU A 492 26.42 -3.73 -6.79
N GLN A 493 25.25 -3.29 -6.33
CA GLN A 493 24.95 -3.16 -4.89
C GLN A 493 25.23 -4.47 -4.14
N ALA A 494 24.76 -5.61 -4.66
CA ALA A 494 24.99 -6.91 -4.03
C ALA A 494 26.48 -7.32 -4.01
N TYR A 495 27.20 -7.16 -5.13
CA TYR A 495 28.63 -7.54 -5.24
C TYR A 495 29.52 -6.73 -4.30
N THR A 496 29.19 -5.46 -4.13
CA THR A 496 29.96 -4.49 -3.34
C THR A 496 29.53 -4.41 -1.88
N SER A 497 28.53 -5.19 -1.47
CA SER A 497 28.00 -5.19 -0.09
C SER A 497 28.40 -6.43 0.71
N VAL A 498 29.16 -7.37 0.18
CA VAL A 498 29.68 -8.50 0.98
C VAL A 498 30.92 -8.11 1.79
N ALA A 499 31.16 -8.76 2.94
CA ALA A 499 32.20 -8.32 3.88
C ALA A 499 33.63 -8.26 3.34
N LYS A 500 33.95 -8.98 2.26
CA LYS A 500 35.27 -8.99 1.60
C LYS A 500 35.20 -8.48 0.16
N ALA A 501 34.23 -7.62 -0.15
CA ALA A 501 34.16 -6.97 -1.45
C ALA A 501 35.43 -6.15 -1.71
N SER A 502 35.95 -6.23 -2.94
CA SER A 502 37.14 -5.46 -3.34
C SER A 502 36.84 -3.97 -3.49
N LEU A 503 35.60 -3.62 -3.83
CA LEU A 503 35.06 -2.27 -3.84
C LEU A 503 33.87 -2.21 -2.86
N PRO A 504 34.09 -2.00 -1.54
CA PRO A 504 32.99 -1.97 -0.58
C PRO A 504 32.19 -0.66 -0.69
N LEU A 505 30.88 -0.76 -0.89
CA LEU A 505 29.99 0.42 -0.95
C LEU A 505 29.96 1.19 0.38
N ALA A 506 30.14 0.50 1.51
CA ALA A 506 30.20 1.13 2.82
C ALA A 506 31.35 2.17 2.93
N SER A 507 32.44 1.97 2.19
CA SER A 507 33.57 2.91 2.14
C SER A 507 33.50 3.89 0.96
N ASN A 508 32.56 3.66 0.02
CA ASN A 508 32.38 4.47 -1.19
C ASN A 508 30.90 4.88 -1.36
N PRO A 509 30.31 5.57 -0.38
CA PRO A 509 28.86 5.86 -0.37
C PRO A 509 28.42 6.79 -1.50
N ASP A 510 29.33 7.59 -2.07
CA ASP A 510 29.03 8.53 -3.15
C ASP A 510 28.59 7.81 -4.44
N VAL A 511 29.10 6.61 -4.71
CA VAL A 511 28.62 5.77 -5.82
C VAL A 511 27.14 5.44 -5.62
N GLY A 512 26.77 5.01 -4.41
CA GLY A 512 25.37 4.72 -4.05
C GLY A 512 24.47 5.94 -4.18
N ARG A 513 24.92 7.09 -3.65
CA ARG A 513 24.18 8.36 -3.72
C ARG A 513 23.87 8.75 -5.16
N VAL A 514 24.89 8.81 -6.03
CA VAL A 514 24.74 9.23 -7.43
C VAL A 514 23.90 8.22 -8.21
N MET A 515 24.13 6.92 -8.03
CA MET A 515 23.38 5.89 -8.73
C MET A 515 21.90 5.86 -8.30
N ASN A 516 21.58 6.09 -7.03
CA ASN A 516 20.18 6.17 -6.57
C ASN A 516 19.45 7.39 -7.17
N LEU A 517 20.14 8.50 -7.41
CA LEU A 517 19.63 9.65 -8.17
C LEU A 517 19.39 9.29 -9.64
N ILE A 518 20.37 8.66 -10.29
CA ILE A 518 20.27 8.17 -11.68
C ILE A 518 19.09 7.21 -11.84
N VAL A 519 18.90 6.27 -10.92
CA VAL A 519 17.77 5.33 -10.96
C VAL A 519 16.44 6.07 -10.92
N PHE A 520 16.30 7.09 -10.06
CA PHE A 520 15.10 7.92 -10.05
C PHE A 520 14.89 8.64 -11.40
N HIS A 521 15.92 9.27 -11.96
CA HIS A 521 15.83 9.95 -13.26
C HIS A 521 15.49 9.00 -14.40
N THR A 522 16.09 7.80 -14.45
CA THR A 522 15.75 6.81 -15.49
C THR A 522 14.30 6.35 -15.37
N LYS A 523 13.77 6.14 -14.14
CA LYS A 523 12.35 5.80 -13.94
C LYS A 523 11.39 6.85 -14.51
N LEU A 524 11.78 8.13 -14.54
CA LEU A 524 10.97 9.21 -15.14
C LEU A 524 10.97 9.18 -16.68
N LEU A 525 11.89 8.43 -17.30
CA LEU A 525 11.94 8.24 -18.74
C LEU A 525 11.10 7.05 -19.20
N ASP A 526 11.26 5.89 -18.58
CA ASP A 526 10.70 4.60 -19.07
C ASP A 526 9.69 3.92 -18.14
N SER A 527 9.65 4.28 -16.86
CA SER A 527 8.87 3.59 -15.80
C SER A 527 7.93 4.52 -15.03
N LEU A 528 7.43 5.60 -15.66
CA LEU A 528 6.55 6.58 -14.98
C LEU A 528 5.29 5.93 -14.38
N GLU A 529 4.64 5.00 -15.09
CA GLU A 529 3.46 4.31 -14.58
C GLU A 529 3.74 3.35 -13.43
N GLU A 530 4.94 2.76 -13.38
CA GLU A 530 5.41 1.94 -12.26
C GLU A 530 5.70 2.82 -11.05
N LEU A 531 6.36 3.96 -11.24
CA LEU A 531 6.67 4.91 -10.17
C LEU A 531 5.41 5.59 -9.60
N LEU A 532 4.44 5.96 -10.45
CA LEU A 532 3.14 6.47 -10.01
C LEU A 532 2.40 5.42 -9.17
N ALA A 533 2.46 4.14 -9.56
CA ALA A 533 1.85 3.07 -8.77
C ALA A 533 2.59 2.84 -7.45
N GLU A 534 3.92 2.80 -7.49
CA GLU A 534 4.76 2.67 -6.30
C GLU A 534 4.40 3.75 -5.27
N ALA A 535 4.20 5.01 -5.70
CA ALA A 535 3.89 6.13 -4.82
C ALA A 535 2.41 6.30 -4.45
N SER A 536 1.45 5.87 -5.29
CA SER A 536 0.02 6.24 -5.09
C SER A 536 -0.99 5.13 -5.35
N ASP A 537 -0.56 3.88 -5.47
CA ASP A 537 -1.52 2.78 -5.58
C ASP A 537 -2.38 2.66 -4.32
N LEU A 538 -3.68 2.55 -4.55
CA LEU A 538 -4.74 2.39 -3.54
C LEU A 538 -5.60 1.16 -3.87
N SER A 539 -5.06 0.21 -4.63
CA SER A 539 -5.79 -0.97 -5.10
C SER A 539 -6.32 -1.83 -3.94
N ASP A 540 -5.60 -1.87 -2.81
CA ASP A 540 -6.01 -2.61 -1.62
C ASP A 540 -7.32 -2.10 -0.98
N LEU A 541 -7.76 -0.87 -1.28
CA LEU A 541 -9.03 -0.34 -0.78
C LEU A 541 -10.24 -1.13 -1.29
N CYS A 542 -10.12 -1.92 -2.36
CA CYS A 542 -11.18 -2.80 -2.82
C CYS A 542 -11.55 -3.89 -1.81
N PHE A 543 -10.63 -4.25 -0.91
CA PHE A 543 -10.87 -5.19 0.19
C PHE A 543 -11.49 -4.52 1.42
N TYR A 544 -11.68 -3.19 1.39
CA TYR A 544 -12.33 -2.38 2.42
C TYR A 544 -13.58 -1.66 1.87
N PRO A 545 -14.56 -2.38 1.30
CA PRO A 545 -15.72 -1.74 0.68
C PRO A 545 -16.52 -0.90 1.67
N ARG A 546 -16.67 -1.37 2.93
CA ARG A 546 -17.46 -0.70 3.95
C ARG A 546 -16.91 0.68 4.34
N PRO A 547 -15.63 0.86 4.71
CA PRO A 547 -15.08 2.19 4.98
C PRO A 547 -15.15 3.11 3.77
N VAL A 548 -14.86 2.60 2.56
CA VAL A 548 -14.88 3.39 1.32
C VAL A 548 -16.29 3.88 1.00
N GLU A 549 -17.30 3.02 1.09
CA GLU A 549 -18.71 3.39 0.85
C GLU A 549 -19.21 4.40 1.89
N ARG A 550 -18.76 4.31 3.16
CA ARG A 550 -19.07 5.31 4.19
C ARG A 550 -18.44 6.67 3.90
N MET A 551 -17.18 6.70 3.45
CA MET A 551 -16.51 7.93 3.04
C MET A 551 -17.23 8.58 1.85
N PHE A 552 -17.70 7.78 0.89
CA PHE A 552 -18.50 8.27 -0.23
C PHE A 552 -19.84 8.83 0.25
N ALA A 553 -20.57 8.12 1.11
CA ALA A 553 -21.84 8.60 1.66
C ALA A 553 -21.68 9.94 2.40
N ALA A 554 -20.65 10.06 3.25
CA ALA A 554 -20.34 11.32 3.94
C ALA A 554 -20.00 12.47 2.95
N THR A 555 -19.34 12.14 1.82
CA THR A 555 -19.07 13.11 0.75
C THR A 555 -20.35 13.58 0.06
N MET A 556 -21.31 12.68 -0.14
CA MET A 556 -22.60 13.00 -0.77
C MET A 556 -23.52 13.85 0.12
N GLU A 557 -23.31 13.83 1.43
CA GLU A 557 -24.04 14.66 2.40
C GLU A 557 -23.46 16.07 2.57
N GLU A 558 -22.18 16.29 2.21
CA GLU A 558 -21.47 17.55 2.43
C GLU A 558 -21.33 18.37 1.12
N PRO A 559 -22.07 19.49 0.94
CA PRO A 559 -22.09 20.25 -0.30
C PRO A 559 -20.72 20.74 -0.77
N SER A 560 -19.83 21.10 0.16
CA SER A 560 -18.47 21.54 -0.16
C SER A 560 -17.60 20.43 -0.75
N MET A 561 -17.93 19.16 -0.46
CA MET A 561 -17.18 17.98 -0.88
C MET A 561 -17.74 17.33 -2.14
N LEU A 562 -18.99 17.61 -2.52
CA LEU A 562 -19.62 17.10 -3.75
C LEU A 562 -18.77 17.31 -5.00
N ARG A 563 -18.03 18.43 -5.08
CA ARG A 563 -17.13 18.75 -6.20
C ARG A 563 -16.00 17.73 -6.40
N PHE A 564 -15.68 16.94 -5.37
CA PHE A 564 -14.62 15.93 -5.39
C PHE A 564 -15.14 14.49 -5.47
N SER A 565 -16.46 14.29 -5.52
CA SER A 565 -17.11 12.97 -5.52
C SER A 565 -16.63 12.03 -6.64
N ILE A 566 -16.19 12.59 -7.78
CA ILE A 566 -15.62 11.84 -8.90
C ILE A 566 -14.35 11.04 -8.53
N SER A 567 -13.67 11.40 -7.44
CA SER A 567 -12.50 10.66 -6.95
C SER A 567 -12.81 9.20 -6.58
N PHE A 568 -14.04 8.89 -6.14
CA PHE A 568 -14.43 7.52 -5.78
C PHE A 568 -14.60 6.59 -7.00
N PRO A 569 -15.32 6.98 -8.08
CA PRO A 569 -15.26 6.24 -9.34
C PRO A 569 -13.84 6.08 -9.90
N LEU A 570 -13.01 7.14 -9.84
CA LEU A 570 -11.61 7.08 -10.32
C LEU A 570 -10.77 6.10 -9.50
N LEU A 571 -10.94 6.04 -8.18
CA LEU A 571 -10.29 5.07 -7.30
C LEU A 571 -10.52 3.63 -7.76
N CYS A 572 -11.70 3.29 -8.28
CA CYS A 572 -11.98 1.94 -8.77
C CYS A 572 -11.06 1.50 -9.92
N SER A 573 -10.44 2.44 -10.65
CA SER A 573 -9.44 2.09 -11.68
C SER A 573 -8.17 1.47 -11.10
N HIS A 574 -7.84 1.76 -9.83
CA HIS A 574 -6.68 1.20 -9.15
C HIS A 574 -6.84 -0.28 -8.85
N PHE A 575 -8.07 -0.76 -8.68
CA PHE A 575 -8.35 -2.11 -8.18
C PHE A 575 -7.86 -3.24 -9.10
N SER A 576 -7.59 -2.94 -10.38
CA SER A 576 -6.95 -3.89 -11.29
C SER A 576 -5.49 -4.19 -10.94
N ARG A 577 -4.82 -3.35 -10.13
CA ARG A 577 -3.39 -3.49 -9.79
C ARG A 577 -3.11 -4.41 -8.61
N CYS A 578 -4.11 -4.79 -7.81
CA CYS A 578 -3.92 -5.74 -6.70
C CYS A 578 -3.91 -7.22 -7.15
N LEU A 579 -4.05 -7.46 -8.46
CA LEU A 579 -4.01 -8.78 -9.09
C LEU A 579 -2.59 -9.30 -9.18
N HIS A 580 -2.44 -10.62 -9.12
CA HIS A 580 -1.17 -11.28 -9.34
C HIS A 580 -1.30 -12.44 -10.34
N PRO A 581 -0.36 -12.62 -11.29
CA PRO A 581 -0.44 -13.68 -12.30
C PRO A 581 -0.54 -15.11 -11.75
N MET A 582 -0.04 -15.34 -10.52
CA MET A 582 -0.17 -16.62 -9.82
C MET A 582 -1.56 -16.88 -9.21
N CYS A 583 -2.47 -15.91 -9.19
CA CYS A 583 -3.84 -16.09 -8.69
C CYS A 583 -4.84 -15.54 -9.72
N PRO A 584 -4.93 -16.11 -10.93
CA PRO A 584 -5.92 -15.64 -11.92
C PRO A 584 -7.37 -15.90 -11.49
N GLU A 585 -7.59 -16.80 -10.53
CA GLU A 585 -8.91 -17.26 -10.10
C GLU A 585 -9.73 -16.15 -9.40
N GLU A 586 -9.08 -15.18 -8.75
CA GLU A 586 -9.76 -14.05 -8.10
C GLU A 586 -10.14 -12.91 -9.08
N TYR A 587 -9.60 -12.92 -10.30
CA TYR A 587 -9.80 -11.83 -11.26
C TYR A 587 -11.26 -11.54 -11.60
N PRO A 588 -12.12 -12.53 -11.93
CA PRO A 588 -13.51 -12.26 -12.26
C PRO A 588 -14.26 -11.62 -11.10
N HIS A 589 -13.98 -12.06 -9.86
CA HIS A 589 -14.60 -11.51 -8.66
C HIS A 589 -14.16 -10.07 -8.42
N LEU A 590 -12.85 -9.79 -8.42
CA LEU A 590 -12.33 -8.44 -8.18
C LEU A 590 -12.76 -7.45 -9.27
N LYS A 591 -12.84 -7.90 -10.52
CA LYS A 591 -13.39 -7.10 -11.62
C LYS A 591 -14.87 -6.75 -11.38
N ALA A 592 -15.67 -7.72 -10.94
CA ALA A 592 -17.08 -7.48 -10.64
C ALA A 592 -17.26 -6.50 -9.45
N VAL A 593 -16.41 -6.61 -8.41
CA VAL A 593 -16.39 -5.68 -7.28
C VAL A 593 -16.04 -4.26 -7.75
N ALA A 594 -14.96 -4.09 -8.51
CA ALA A 594 -14.52 -2.78 -9.00
C ALA A 594 -15.57 -2.10 -9.89
N LEU A 595 -16.12 -2.83 -10.87
CA LEU A 595 -17.16 -2.31 -11.75
C LEU A 595 -18.46 -2.03 -11.00
N GLY A 596 -18.83 -2.92 -10.06
CA GLY A 596 -20.01 -2.75 -9.23
C GLY A 596 -19.93 -1.51 -8.33
N MET A 597 -18.78 -1.27 -7.69
CA MET A 597 -18.56 -0.07 -6.88
C MET A 597 -18.59 1.19 -7.74
N CYS A 598 -17.87 1.20 -8.88
CA CYS A 598 -17.84 2.33 -9.80
C CYS A 598 -19.26 2.70 -10.29
N ASN A 599 -20.04 1.70 -10.72
CA ASN A 599 -21.42 1.93 -11.17
C ASN A 599 -22.30 2.51 -10.05
N ARG A 600 -22.22 1.97 -8.83
CA ARG A 600 -22.98 2.48 -7.68
C ARG A 600 -22.64 3.93 -7.36
N PHE A 601 -21.35 4.29 -7.38
CA PHE A 601 -20.94 5.67 -7.12
C PHE A 601 -21.46 6.64 -8.19
N LEU A 602 -21.34 6.28 -9.47
CA LEU A 602 -21.82 7.11 -10.58
C LEU A 602 -23.35 7.25 -10.57
N GLU A 603 -24.07 6.18 -10.28
CA GLU A 603 -25.53 6.17 -10.18
C GLU A 603 -26.01 7.09 -9.05
N GLU A 604 -25.38 7.01 -7.88
CA GLU A 604 -25.72 7.84 -6.73
C GLU A 604 -25.39 9.33 -6.96
N MET A 605 -24.26 9.62 -7.61
CA MET A 605 -23.93 11.00 -8.03
C MET A 605 -24.98 11.56 -9.00
N ALA A 606 -25.39 10.76 -10.00
CA ALA A 606 -26.42 11.16 -10.96
C ALA A 606 -27.79 11.35 -10.27
N ARG A 607 -28.14 10.47 -9.32
CA ARG A 607 -29.37 10.57 -8.53
C ARG A 607 -29.40 11.86 -7.71
N GLN A 608 -28.30 12.22 -7.05
CA GLN A 608 -28.20 13.45 -6.26
C GLN A 608 -28.29 14.69 -7.16
N ALA A 609 -27.61 14.70 -8.30
CA ALA A 609 -27.72 15.79 -9.27
C ALA A 609 -29.16 15.95 -9.79
N SER A 610 -29.83 14.83 -10.10
CA SER A 610 -31.24 14.84 -10.51
C SER A 610 -32.15 15.40 -9.41
N ALA A 611 -31.93 15.04 -8.15
CA ALA A 611 -32.70 15.58 -7.03
C ALA A 611 -32.55 17.10 -6.94
N CYS A 612 -31.30 17.61 -6.98
CA CYS A 612 -31.06 19.06 -6.95
C CYS A 612 -31.71 19.81 -8.13
N ILE A 613 -31.70 19.22 -9.33
CA ILE A 613 -32.36 19.82 -10.50
C ILE A 613 -33.88 19.83 -10.32
N LEU A 614 -34.47 18.75 -9.81
CA LEU A 614 -35.92 18.67 -9.56
C LEU A 614 -36.36 19.66 -8.49
N ASP A 615 -35.59 19.82 -7.41
CA ASP A 615 -35.85 20.82 -6.37
C ASP A 615 -35.77 22.25 -6.95
N ALA A 616 -34.75 22.54 -7.76
CA ALA A 616 -34.65 23.82 -8.45
C ALA A 616 -35.83 24.06 -9.42
N CYS A 617 -36.28 23.04 -10.14
CA CYS A 617 -37.45 23.13 -11.00
C CYS A 617 -38.74 23.35 -10.21
N ALA A 618 -38.90 22.71 -9.05
CA ALA A 618 -40.05 22.90 -8.16
C ALA A 618 -40.09 24.34 -7.63
N GLU A 619 -38.95 24.88 -7.20
CA GLU A 619 -38.83 26.28 -6.77
C GLU A 619 -39.17 27.24 -7.91
N GLN A 620 -38.63 27.03 -9.12
CA GLN A 620 -38.96 27.86 -10.29
C GLN A 620 -40.44 27.74 -10.71
N HIS A 621 -41.04 26.56 -10.55
CA HIS A 621 -42.46 26.37 -10.77
C HIS A 621 -43.30 27.16 -9.75
N ASN A 622 -42.94 27.12 -8.46
CA ASN A 622 -43.59 27.90 -7.41
C ASN A 622 -43.51 29.42 -7.69
N LEU A 623 -42.36 29.91 -8.15
CA LEU A 623 -42.20 31.32 -8.55
C LEU A 623 -43.07 31.66 -9.77
N SER A 624 -43.14 30.76 -10.76
CA SER A 624 -43.98 30.94 -11.95
C SER A 624 -45.48 30.94 -11.60
N GLU A 625 -45.90 30.10 -10.65
CA GLU A 625 -47.27 30.06 -10.15
C GLU A 625 -47.68 31.41 -9.54
N GLN A 626 -46.79 32.09 -8.82
CA GLN A 626 -47.06 33.41 -8.24
C GLN A 626 -47.37 34.50 -9.28
N LEU A 627 -46.94 34.31 -10.54
CA LEU A 627 -47.20 35.24 -11.65
C LEU A 627 -48.56 35.01 -12.32
N LEU A 628 -49.29 33.94 -11.97
CA LEU A 628 -50.56 33.65 -12.62
C LEU A 628 -51.63 34.72 -12.32
N PRO A 629 -52.53 35.03 -13.28
CA PRO A 629 -53.57 36.06 -13.12
C PRO A 629 -54.48 35.88 -11.90
N LYS A 630 -54.65 34.65 -11.41
CA LYS A 630 -55.41 34.36 -10.19
C LYS A 630 -54.91 35.16 -8.97
N HIS A 631 -53.62 35.47 -8.91
CA HIS A 631 -53.01 36.21 -7.81
C HIS A 631 -53.26 37.72 -7.86
N SER A 632 -53.69 38.29 -9.00
CA SER A 632 -54.04 39.71 -9.11
C SER A 632 -55.48 40.04 -8.66
N ALA A 633 -56.31 39.03 -8.39
CA ALA A 633 -57.73 39.21 -8.05
C ALA A 633 -57.94 40.09 -6.80
N SER A 634 -57.09 39.95 -5.77
CA SER A 634 -57.16 40.75 -4.54
C SER A 634 -56.86 42.24 -4.82
N THR A 635 -55.89 42.53 -5.68
CA THR A 635 -55.53 43.88 -6.13
C THR A 635 -56.68 44.54 -6.90
N VAL A 636 -57.30 43.80 -7.81
CA VAL A 636 -58.48 44.29 -8.57
C VAL A 636 -59.67 44.56 -7.63
N SER A 637 -59.93 43.67 -6.66
CA SER A 637 -60.98 43.84 -5.65
C SER A 637 -60.73 45.06 -4.76
N LYS A 638 -59.50 45.24 -4.26
CA LYS A 638 -59.09 46.42 -3.48
C LYS A 638 -59.23 47.72 -4.27
N ALA A 639 -58.88 47.73 -5.56
CA ALA A 639 -59.03 48.88 -6.44
C ALA A 639 -60.51 49.24 -6.71
N LYS A 640 -61.38 48.22 -6.88
CA LYS A 640 -62.82 48.41 -7.08
C LYS A 640 -63.51 48.92 -5.81
N ASN A 641 -63.18 48.36 -4.64
CA ASN A 641 -63.75 48.78 -3.35
C ASN A 641 -63.27 50.18 -2.92
N LYS A 642 -62.06 50.61 -3.30
CA LYS A 642 -61.61 52.01 -3.09
C LYS A 642 -62.42 53.03 -3.90
N LYS A 643 -62.95 52.66 -5.07
CA LYS A 643 -63.80 53.54 -5.91
C LYS A 643 -65.23 53.65 -5.39
N SER A 644 -65.73 52.65 -4.67
CA SER A 644 -67.01 52.69 -3.97
C SER A 644 -66.78 53.11 -2.51
N GLN A 645 -66.87 54.40 -2.16
CA GLN A 645 -66.72 54.89 -0.79
C GLN A 645 -67.68 54.19 0.20
N LYS A 646 -67.31 53.03 0.78
CA LYS A 646 -67.93 52.48 1.99
C LYS A 646 -66.91 51.63 2.78
N GLN A 647 -66.57 52.19 3.95
CA GLN A 647 -65.87 51.64 5.13
C GLN A 647 -64.36 51.36 5.08
N PRO A 648 -63.63 51.69 6.19
CA PRO A 648 -62.21 51.40 6.33
C PRO A 648 -61.98 49.90 6.54
N SER A 649 -61.08 49.32 5.76
CA SER A 649 -60.71 47.90 5.85
C SER A 649 -60.02 47.58 7.18
N LYS A 650 -60.44 46.47 7.82
CA LYS A 650 -59.80 45.85 9.00
C LYS A 650 -58.27 45.76 8.81
N LYS A 651 -57.53 46.28 9.79
CA LYS A 651 -56.10 45.96 10.03
C LYS A 651 -55.97 44.44 10.17
N GLY A 652 -55.15 43.79 9.34
CA GLY A 652 -54.76 42.39 9.60
C GLY A 652 -54.29 41.54 8.42
N GLU A 653 -54.41 41.95 7.16
CA GLU A 653 -53.77 41.19 6.07
C GLU A 653 -52.32 41.65 5.89
N ALA A 654 -51.36 40.77 6.19
CA ALA A 654 -49.97 40.96 5.82
C ALA A 654 -49.89 41.25 4.31
N GLU A 655 -49.19 42.32 3.93
CA GLU A 655 -48.95 42.67 2.55
C GLU A 655 -48.15 41.53 1.92
N ARG A 656 -48.74 40.79 0.96
CA ARG A 656 -48.01 39.73 0.26
C ARG A 656 -46.86 40.36 -0.50
N ASP A 657 -45.65 39.86 -0.27
CA ASP A 657 -44.48 40.25 -1.03
C ASP A 657 -44.76 40.07 -2.53
N LYS A 658 -44.36 41.07 -3.31
CA LYS A 658 -44.54 41.03 -4.77
C LYS A 658 -43.52 40.07 -5.38
N PRO A 659 -43.88 39.32 -6.43
CA PRO A 659 -42.90 38.55 -7.19
C PRO A 659 -41.70 39.41 -7.59
N GLY A 660 -40.49 38.91 -7.37
CA GLY A 660 -39.23 39.63 -7.51
C GLY A 660 -38.63 40.09 -6.17
N ALA A 661 -39.40 40.07 -5.06
CA ALA A 661 -38.88 40.38 -3.74
C ALA A 661 -37.87 39.33 -3.24
N GLU A 662 -38.09 38.05 -3.55
CA GLU A 662 -37.20 36.93 -3.24
C GLU A 662 -35.82 37.08 -3.90
N SER A 663 -35.76 37.77 -5.05
CA SER A 663 -34.54 38.03 -5.80
C SER A 663 -33.75 39.25 -5.28
N HIS A 664 -34.34 40.09 -4.43
CA HIS A 664 -33.65 41.22 -3.79
C HIS A 664 -32.82 40.77 -2.58
N ARG A 665 -31.77 40.01 -2.85
CA ARG A 665 -30.86 39.49 -1.83
C ARG A 665 -30.12 40.64 -1.13
N ARG A 666 -30.28 40.75 0.20
CA ARG A 666 -29.61 41.77 1.03
C ARG A 666 -28.20 41.36 1.44
N ASP A 667 -27.99 40.07 1.70
CA ASP A 667 -26.72 39.49 2.14
C ASP A 667 -26.61 38.06 1.58
N ARG A 668 -25.39 37.60 1.28
CA ARG A 668 -25.12 36.23 0.83
C ARG A 668 -25.25 35.19 1.95
N THR A 669 -25.16 35.60 3.22
CA THR A 669 -25.31 34.74 4.40
C THR A 669 -26.76 34.38 4.70
N LEU A 670 -27.71 35.15 4.18
CA LEU A 670 -29.14 34.88 4.35
C LEU A 670 -29.61 33.91 3.25
N THR A 671 -30.11 32.75 3.66
CA THR A 671 -30.96 31.90 2.82
C THR A 671 -32.30 32.61 2.63
N THR A 672 -32.51 33.13 1.43
CA THR A 672 -33.78 33.68 0.94
C THR A 672 -34.69 32.59 0.43
#